data_AF-W7YK99-F1
#
_entry.id   AF-W7YK99-F1
#
_cell.length_a   1.000
_cell.length_b   1.000
_cell.length_c   1.000
_cell.angle_alpha   90.00
_cell.angle_beta   90.00
_cell.angle_gamma   90.00
#
_symmetry.space_group_name_H-M   'P 1'
#
loop_
_entity.id
_entity.type
_entity.pdbx_description
1 polymer ?
#
loop_
_entity_poly.entity_id
_entity_poly.type
_entity_poly.pdbx_seq_one_letter_code
_entity_poly.pdbx_strand_id
1 'polypeptide(L)'
;MTSLYKILVCVVLTLLYSCVNSGVIKVANVEEFNHAVKMALPGDIIQLSNGIWSNAELMFDAKGTADKPIKLTVEQKAKVTLEGQSRLVISGEYLIVEGLVFTNGYSPVGEVISFKKKKGEYANHCRLTECVIDNYNPAERMKLSYWISLYGKNNRVDHCYLVDKRNRGVTMAVRMIDEDCLENNHRIDHNYFGYRQNLGANGGETLRLGTSRYSLSTCGTQVDSNYFESCDGEHEIISNKSCGNKFLDNTFYECKGTLTYRHGNDNIAEGNFFIGNNKDYTGGIRIINKRNKAINNYFSDLKGYRFRGALVIMNGVPNSVINRYHQVDGGVFANNTFVNCDHIQLCAGSDEERSAIPINTTIVSNVFYHDSRNAIFTVYDDISGITFKNNVIGDNIENINNKLQAIKLKVVENEFGFKMPQTDEGLGCSLAKPAVCADNTGVNWYPKKAKAMQFDTGRTIAVKPGQNTLFEAIASSHKGDILSLSESGDYLMNKSMIIDHPLTIISANEDIKPVIKSNSAHMFVLSNGGSLKLKGIEINGNEGPNHPGNSIISTSDRSMNCNYKLRVEDCRVSNLDVEQSFDFFKIYKNTMADSILIRNCQFSNISGNIMLLDKENDDRGIYNAEYVIIEHSEFKDIQGALVHLYRGGTDESTFGPSLHMETCTLTNVANGDGDNTIWAIYTHGVQVNHISKLKMEHCGYLNLHMSNGEPITSLSDINMIDSKGIKYNNKSFTASNVMVNGVEL
;
A
#
# COMPACT_ATOMS: atom_id res chain seq x y z
N MET A 1 48.02 -20.22 65.37
CA MET A 1 47.89 -19.05 64.47
C MET A 1 47.48 -19.40 63.02
N THR A 2 47.02 -20.62 62.71
CA THR A 2 46.74 -21.04 61.32
C THR A 2 45.26 -21.26 61.00
N SER A 3 44.37 -21.31 62.01
CA SER A 3 42.92 -21.51 61.79
C SER A 3 42.12 -20.21 61.65
N LEU A 4 42.60 -19.09 62.22
CA LEU A 4 41.89 -17.80 62.16
C LEU A 4 42.02 -17.12 60.79
N TYR A 5 43.14 -17.34 60.08
CA TYR A 5 43.37 -16.75 58.75
C TYR A 5 42.52 -17.39 57.65
N LYS A 6 42.19 -18.68 57.74
CA LYS A 6 41.32 -19.35 56.75
C LYS A 6 39.85 -18.95 56.89
N ILE A 7 39.39 -18.68 58.11
CA ILE A 7 38.03 -18.18 58.37
C ILE A 7 37.93 -16.72 57.93
N LEU A 8 38.95 -15.89 58.16
CA LEU A 8 38.95 -14.49 57.71
C LEU A 8 38.99 -14.38 56.17
N VAL A 9 39.72 -15.26 55.47
CA VAL A 9 39.72 -15.28 53.99
C VAL A 9 38.41 -15.80 53.42
N CYS A 10 37.73 -16.78 54.06
CA CYS A 10 36.40 -17.22 53.63
C CYS A 10 35.30 -16.20 53.92
N VAL A 11 35.40 -15.43 55.01
CA VAL A 11 34.45 -14.36 55.35
C VAL A 11 34.65 -13.13 54.44
N VAL A 12 35.88 -12.82 54.03
CA VAL A 12 36.16 -11.76 53.03
C VAL A 12 35.75 -12.19 51.60
N LEU A 13 35.83 -13.48 51.25
CA LEU A 13 35.32 -13.99 49.95
C LEU A 13 33.79 -14.13 49.90
N THR A 14 33.11 -14.29 51.05
CA THR A 14 31.63 -14.32 51.11
C THR A 14 31.01 -12.93 51.26
N LEU A 15 31.75 -11.94 51.75
CA LEU A 15 31.31 -10.53 51.80
C LEU A 15 31.52 -9.76 50.47
N LEU A 16 32.22 -10.34 49.48
CA LEU A 16 32.29 -9.82 48.11
C LEU A 16 31.14 -10.32 47.20
N TYR A 17 30.25 -11.17 47.73
CA TYR A 17 28.92 -11.40 47.14
C TYR A 17 27.91 -10.30 47.58
N SER A 18 28.41 -9.08 47.77
CA SER A 18 27.58 -7.89 47.91
C SER A 18 26.77 -7.71 46.62
N CYS A 19 25.49 -8.03 46.72
CA CYS A 19 24.38 -7.54 45.89
C CYS A 19 24.81 -6.85 44.59
N VAL A 20 24.94 -7.60 43.50
CA VAL A 20 24.86 -7.02 42.15
C VAL A 20 23.41 -6.59 41.97
N ASN A 21 23.10 -5.40 42.49
CA ASN A 21 21.84 -4.73 42.26
C ASN A 21 21.79 -4.42 40.76
N SER A 22 20.76 -4.87 40.04
CA SER A 22 20.54 -4.49 38.65
C SER A 22 20.49 -2.96 38.58
N GLY A 23 21.55 -2.34 38.04
CA GLY A 23 21.68 -0.90 38.02
C GLY A 23 20.87 -0.33 36.86
N VAL A 24 19.99 0.62 37.14
CA VAL A 24 19.47 1.50 36.08
C VAL A 24 20.59 2.49 35.75
N ILE A 25 21.18 2.34 34.57
CA ILE A 25 22.19 3.24 34.01
C ILE A 25 21.45 4.25 33.14
N LYS A 26 21.13 5.41 33.72
CA LYS A 26 20.51 6.51 32.98
C LYS A 26 21.54 7.19 32.09
N VAL A 27 21.18 7.43 30.83
CA VAL A 27 22.04 8.09 29.82
C VAL A 27 21.28 9.22 29.14
N ALA A 28 21.97 10.31 28.80
CA ALA A 28 21.38 11.52 28.24
C ALA A 28 21.82 11.83 26.80
N ASN A 29 22.83 11.12 26.29
CA ASN A 29 23.38 11.28 24.93
C ASN A 29 24.00 9.99 24.40
N VAL A 30 24.41 10.00 23.13
CA VAL A 30 24.93 8.82 22.41
C VAL A 30 26.28 8.36 22.99
N GLU A 31 27.12 9.29 23.46
CA GLU A 31 28.39 8.99 24.10
C GLU A 31 28.20 8.19 25.39
N GLU A 32 27.31 8.64 26.27
CA GLU A 32 26.94 7.95 27.51
C GLU A 32 26.28 6.61 27.22
N PHE A 33 25.39 6.54 26.23
CA PHE A 33 24.80 5.27 25.77
C PHE A 33 25.88 4.27 25.36
N ASN A 34 26.82 4.68 24.50
CA ASN A 34 27.91 3.82 24.03
C ASN A 34 28.83 3.38 25.17
N HIS A 35 29.07 4.23 26.17
CA HIS A 35 29.81 3.86 27.36
C HIS A 35 29.04 2.84 28.21
N ALA A 36 27.74 3.06 28.43
CA ALA A 36 26.88 2.15 29.18
C ALA A 36 26.79 0.76 28.52
N VAL A 37 26.62 0.69 27.20
CA VAL A 37 26.58 -0.59 26.46
C VAL A 37 27.87 -1.39 26.65
N LYS A 38 29.04 -0.74 26.60
CA LYS A 38 30.35 -1.41 26.78
C LYS A 38 30.54 -1.98 28.19
N MET A 39 29.93 -1.35 29.19
CA MET A 39 30.09 -1.71 30.60
C MET A 39 28.95 -2.59 31.13
N ALA A 40 27.88 -2.78 30.35
CA ALA A 40 26.69 -3.47 30.78
C ALA A 40 26.95 -4.95 31.11
N LEU A 41 26.44 -5.38 32.25
CA LEU A 41 26.44 -6.75 32.73
C LEU A 41 25.04 -7.36 32.61
N PRO A 42 24.91 -8.70 32.54
CA PRO A 42 23.62 -9.37 32.52
C PRO A 42 22.69 -8.89 33.66
N GLY A 43 21.53 -8.36 33.28
CA GLY A 43 20.51 -7.82 34.19
C GLY A 43 20.49 -6.29 34.28
N ASP A 44 21.47 -5.59 33.70
CA ASP A 44 21.50 -4.12 33.70
C ASP A 44 20.40 -3.52 32.80
N ILE A 45 19.98 -2.31 33.17
CA ILE A 45 18.99 -1.52 32.45
C ILE A 45 19.64 -0.21 31.99
N ILE A 46 19.82 -0.03 30.69
CA ILE A 46 20.23 1.25 30.10
C ILE A 46 18.95 2.04 29.80
N GLN A 47 18.80 3.20 30.45
CA GLN A 47 17.60 4.02 30.34
C GLN A 47 17.90 5.35 29.65
N LEU A 48 17.33 5.57 28.46
CA LEU A 48 17.44 6.84 27.75
C LEU A 48 16.61 7.92 28.47
N SER A 49 17.24 9.05 28.76
CA SER A 49 16.57 10.22 29.36
C SER A 49 15.54 10.83 28.40
N ASN A 50 14.49 11.40 28.97
CA ASN A 50 13.46 12.14 28.23
C ASN A 50 14.07 13.22 27.31
N GLY A 51 13.53 13.36 26.11
CA GLY A 51 13.96 14.36 25.12
C GLY A 51 14.04 13.81 23.70
N ILE A 52 14.49 14.69 22.80
CA ILE A 52 14.73 14.37 21.39
C ILE A 52 16.18 13.89 21.24
N TRP A 53 16.35 12.66 20.78
CA TRP A 53 17.62 12.07 20.38
C TRP A 53 17.78 12.26 18.87
N SER A 54 18.33 13.39 18.47
CA SER A 54 18.51 13.74 17.05
C SER A 54 19.74 13.07 16.44
N ASN A 55 19.59 12.48 15.26
CA ASN A 55 20.68 11.80 14.52
C ASN A 55 21.42 10.75 15.37
N ALA A 56 20.68 10.04 16.23
CA ALA A 56 21.23 9.06 17.15
C ALA A 56 21.37 7.69 16.47
N GLU A 57 22.62 7.28 16.22
CA GLU A 57 22.94 5.92 15.77
C GLU A 57 23.27 5.04 16.97
N LEU A 58 22.27 4.32 17.48
CA LEU A 58 22.42 3.47 18.66
C LEU A 58 22.93 2.07 18.29
N MET A 59 24.11 1.70 18.78
CA MET A 59 24.68 0.35 18.67
C MET A 59 24.50 -0.40 19.99
N PHE A 60 23.47 -1.23 20.10
CA PHE A 60 23.24 -2.10 21.24
C PHE A 60 23.86 -3.48 21.01
N ASP A 61 25.17 -3.56 21.25
CA ASP A 61 26.00 -4.76 21.09
C ASP A 61 26.47 -5.26 22.46
N ALA A 62 25.74 -6.22 23.03
CA ALA A 62 25.97 -6.71 24.40
C ALA A 62 25.54 -8.18 24.55
N LYS A 63 25.88 -8.78 25.69
CA LYS A 63 25.54 -10.19 25.97
C LYS A 63 24.95 -10.35 27.36
N GLY A 64 23.63 -10.48 27.41
CA GLY A 64 22.91 -10.91 28.61
C GLY A 64 22.88 -12.43 28.76
N THR A 65 22.01 -12.90 29.64
CA THR A 65 21.66 -14.33 29.76
C THR A 65 20.15 -14.50 29.75
N ALA A 66 19.67 -15.74 29.56
CA ALA A 66 18.24 -16.04 29.59
C ALA A 66 17.54 -15.54 30.87
N ASP A 67 18.18 -15.70 32.02
CA ASP A 67 17.63 -15.28 33.31
C ASP A 67 17.85 -13.78 33.60
N LYS A 68 18.85 -13.17 32.96
CA LYS A 68 19.26 -11.79 33.19
C LYS A 68 19.56 -11.09 31.87
N PRO A 69 18.52 -10.77 31.08
CA PRO A 69 18.70 -10.02 29.85
C PRO A 69 19.19 -8.60 30.16
N ILE A 70 19.90 -7.99 29.21
CA ILE A 70 20.25 -6.56 29.28
C ILE A 70 19.14 -5.78 28.59
N LYS A 71 18.58 -4.76 29.25
CA LYS A 71 17.45 -3.99 28.74
C LYS A 71 17.87 -2.57 28.34
N LEU A 72 17.57 -2.18 27.11
CA LEU A 72 17.52 -0.79 26.66
C LEU A 72 16.06 -0.31 26.77
N THR A 73 15.82 0.75 27.54
CA THR A 73 14.49 1.33 27.73
C THR A 73 14.54 2.85 27.79
N VAL A 74 13.38 3.47 27.97
CA VAL A 74 13.20 4.92 28.06
C VAL A 74 12.77 5.32 29.47
N GLU A 75 13.10 6.55 29.86
CA GLU A 75 12.66 7.12 31.14
C GLU A 75 11.13 7.19 31.22
N GLN A 76 10.49 7.70 30.17
CA GLN A 76 9.04 7.70 30.05
C GLN A 76 8.63 7.44 28.59
N LYS A 77 7.72 6.49 28.40
CA LYS A 77 7.11 6.18 27.09
C LYS A 77 6.49 7.43 26.47
N ALA A 78 6.63 7.58 25.15
CA ALA A 78 6.28 8.77 24.36
C ALA A 78 7.03 10.08 24.70
N LYS A 79 7.98 10.10 25.65
CA LYS A 79 8.80 11.28 25.97
C LYS A 79 10.24 11.19 25.47
N VAL A 80 10.61 10.07 24.84
CA VAL A 80 11.90 9.87 24.15
C VAL A 80 11.61 9.62 22.68
N THR A 81 12.01 10.55 21.81
CA THR A 81 11.89 10.40 20.35
C THR A 81 13.26 10.35 19.71
N LEU A 82 13.42 9.48 18.71
CA LEU A 82 14.58 9.38 17.85
C LEU A 82 14.21 10.05 16.53
N GLU A 83 14.84 11.19 16.26
CA GLU A 83 14.50 12.08 15.14
C GLU A 83 15.69 12.28 14.20
N GLY A 84 15.47 12.91 13.04
CA GLY A 84 16.52 13.14 12.05
C GLY A 84 17.03 11.83 11.44
N GLN A 85 18.35 11.64 11.41
CA GLN A 85 19.03 10.46 10.86
C GLN A 85 19.37 9.42 11.93
N SER A 86 18.40 9.09 12.79
CA SER A 86 18.55 8.09 13.85
C SER A 86 18.29 6.66 13.37
N ARG A 87 18.90 5.68 14.04
CA ARG A 87 18.72 4.23 13.81
C ARG A 87 19.14 3.41 15.04
N LEU A 88 18.79 2.14 15.04
CA LEU A 88 19.19 1.15 16.05
C LEU A 88 19.82 -0.08 15.38
N VAL A 89 20.91 -0.56 15.96
CA VAL A 89 21.51 -1.87 15.67
C VAL A 89 21.52 -2.69 16.95
N ILE A 90 21.05 -3.93 16.85
CA ILE A 90 21.04 -4.92 17.93
C ILE A 90 21.98 -6.05 17.52
N SER A 91 22.91 -6.43 18.41
CA SER A 91 23.90 -7.48 18.19
C SER A 91 24.22 -8.17 19.52
N GLY A 92 24.49 -9.48 19.49
CA GLY A 92 24.76 -10.27 20.68
C GLY A 92 23.55 -11.11 21.14
N GLU A 93 23.41 -11.33 22.44
CA GLU A 93 22.45 -12.31 22.96
C GLU A 93 21.64 -11.80 24.16
N TYR A 94 20.37 -12.21 24.25
CA TYR A 94 19.47 -11.93 25.38
C TYR A 94 19.35 -10.44 25.70
N LEU A 95 19.02 -9.66 24.66
CA LEU A 95 18.83 -8.21 24.75
C LEU A 95 17.34 -7.86 24.63
N ILE A 96 16.89 -6.86 25.38
CA ILE A 96 15.52 -6.33 25.29
C ILE A 96 15.59 -4.85 24.92
N VAL A 97 14.84 -4.42 23.93
CA VAL A 97 14.64 -3.00 23.58
C VAL A 97 13.18 -2.66 23.75
N GLU A 98 12.87 -1.63 24.53
CA GLU A 98 11.51 -1.26 24.91
C GLU A 98 11.27 0.26 24.84
N GLY A 99 10.16 0.68 24.24
CA GLY A 99 9.62 2.04 24.42
C GLY A 99 10.17 3.12 23.50
N LEU A 100 10.98 2.79 22.50
CA LEU A 100 11.56 3.76 21.56
C LEU A 100 10.52 4.28 20.56
N VAL A 101 10.62 5.56 20.17
CA VAL A 101 9.77 6.17 19.14
C VAL A 101 10.64 6.77 18.03
N PHE A 102 10.57 6.24 16.81
CA PHE A 102 11.20 6.83 15.63
C PHE A 102 10.18 7.69 14.87
N THR A 103 10.45 8.99 14.74
CA THR A 103 9.57 9.94 14.03
C THR A 103 10.37 11.15 13.52
N ASN A 104 9.77 12.05 12.73
CA ASN A 104 10.42 13.27 12.22
C ASN A 104 11.81 13.03 11.58
N GLY A 105 11.95 11.99 10.75
CA GLY A 105 13.25 11.62 10.21
C GLY A 105 13.22 10.40 9.30
N TYR A 106 14.40 9.82 9.06
CA TYR A 106 14.60 8.61 8.28
C TYR A 106 15.95 7.97 8.60
N SER A 107 16.13 6.66 8.38
CA SER A 107 17.45 6.04 8.58
C SER A 107 18.46 6.54 7.52
N PRO A 108 19.70 6.92 7.91
CA PRO A 108 20.73 7.31 6.96
C PRO A 108 21.19 6.13 6.08
N VAL A 109 20.88 4.90 6.49
CA VAL A 109 21.19 3.65 5.77
C VAL A 109 19.92 2.90 5.36
N GLY A 110 20.06 1.68 4.86
CA GLY A 110 18.94 0.88 4.39
C GLY A 110 17.99 0.35 5.46
N GLU A 111 18.28 0.49 6.76
CA GLU A 111 17.55 -0.16 7.86
C GLU A 111 17.38 0.81 9.05
N VAL A 112 16.17 0.98 9.59
CA VAL A 112 15.95 1.77 10.84
C VAL A 112 16.38 0.96 12.05
N ILE A 113 15.91 -0.28 12.17
CA ILE A 113 16.30 -1.24 13.20
C ILE A 113 16.88 -2.48 12.53
N SER A 114 18.11 -2.83 12.87
CA SER A 114 18.80 -4.01 12.34
C SER A 114 19.22 -4.95 13.47
N PHE A 115 18.84 -6.23 13.39
CA PHE A 115 19.30 -7.30 14.29
C PHE A 115 20.67 -7.87 13.85
N LYS A 116 21.48 -7.03 13.21
CA LYS A 116 22.78 -7.36 12.64
C LYS A 116 23.66 -6.13 12.67
N LYS A 117 24.85 -6.29 13.25
CA LYS A 117 25.94 -5.30 13.18
C LYS A 117 26.72 -5.43 11.88
N LYS A 118 27.13 -6.64 11.54
CA LYS A 118 27.70 -7.02 10.23
C LYS A 118 27.46 -8.51 10.00
N LYS A 119 27.77 -9.01 8.81
CA LYS A 119 27.65 -10.43 8.50
C LYS A 119 28.46 -11.26 9.52
N GLY A 120 27.83 -12.28 10.12
CA GLY A 120 28.38 -13.11 11.19
C GLY A 120 28.26 -12.53 12.62
N GLU A 121 27.81 -11.29 12.78
CA GLU A 121 27.53 -10.66 14.09
C GLU A 121 26.05 -10.28 14.15
N TYR A 122 25.24 -11.22 14.63
CA TYR A 122 23.78 -11.16 14.68
C TYR A 122 23.26 -11.07 16.13
N ALA A 123 22.04 -10.58 16.27
CA ALA A 123 21.27 -10.70 17.50
C ALA A 123 20.62 -12.09 17.59
N ASN A 124 20.70 -12.74 18.75
CA ASN A 124 20.02 -14.00 19.04
C ASN A 124 19.31 -13.95 20.39
N HIS A 125 18.12 -14.55 20.50
CA HIS A 125 17.31 -14.48 21.73
C HIS A 125 17.00 -13.05 22.20
N CYS A 126 16.93 -12.09 21.27
CA CYS A 126 16.66 -10.69 21.56
C CYS A 126 15.19 -10.34 21.32
N ARG A 127 14.69 -9.32 22.02
CA ARG A 127 13.30 -8.85 21.96
C ARG A 127 13.25 -7.35 21.65
N LEU A 128 12.51 -6.97 20.62
CA LEU A 128 12.06 -5.60 20.39
C LEU A 128 10.59 -5.53 20.76
N THR A 129 10.24 -4.71 21.75
CA THR A 129 8.86 -4.60 22.22
C THR A 129 8.43 -3.17 22.45
N GLU A 130 7.13 -2.89 22.29
CA GLU A 130 6.56 -1.58 22.54
C GLU A 130 7.36 -0.44 21.88
N CYS A 131 7.78 -0.62 20.63
CA CYS A 131 8.47 0.40 19.87
C CYS A 131 7.55 0.98 18.80
N VAL A 132 7.71 2.26 18.51
CA VAL A 132 6.92 2.99 17.52
C VAL A 132 7.82 3.43 16.37
N ILE A 133 7.37 3.23 15.13
CA ILE A 133 7.92 3.88 13.95
C ILE A 133 6.77 4.57 13.22
N ASP A 134 6.76 5.89 13.26
CA ASP A 134 5.65 6.74 12.79
C ASP A 134 6.17 7.73 11.74
N ASN A 135 5.81 7.47 10.48
CA ASN A 135 6.18 8.29 9.32
C ASN A 135 7.69 8.59 9.21
N TYR A 136 8.53 7.59 9.47
CA TYR A 136 9.99 7.73 9.45
C TYR A 136 10.57 7.39 8.06
N ASN A 137 10.32 8.26 7.09
CA ASN A 137 10.54 8.02 5.66
C ASN A 137 11.54 9.02 5.03
N PRO A 138 12.41 8.57 4.11
CA PRO A 138 13.17 9.51 3.29
C PRO A 138 12.23 10.32 2.37
N ALA A 139 12.67 11.50 1.95
CA ALA A 139 11.92 12.34 1.02
C ALA A 139 11.66 11.65 -0.34
N GLU A 140 12.64 10.88 -0.81
CA GLU A 140 12.58 10.14 -2.07
C GLU A 140 11.71 8.88 -1.96
N ARG A 141 10.56 8.85 -2.65
CA ARG A 141 9.62 7.70 -2.67
C ARG A 141 10.29 6.40 -3.08
N MET A 142 11.17 6.43 -4.08
CA MET A 142 11.77 5.21 -4.63
C MET A 142 13.10 4.82 -3.95
N LYS A 143 13.54 5.57 -2.93
CA LYS A 143 14.70 5.18 -2.12
C LYS A 143 14.36 3.91 -1.34
N LEU A 144 15.13 2.85 -1.58
CA LEU A 144 14.94 1.56 -0.91
C LEU A 144 15.34 1.65 0.57
N SER A 145 14.42 1.37 1.48
CA SER A 145 14.74 1.13 2.90
C SER A 145 13.77 0.16 3.57
N TYR A 146 14.24 -0.42 4.66
CA TYR A 146 13.54 -1.31 5.57
C TYR A 146 13.38 -0.59 6.91
N TRP A 147 12.24 -0.76 7.59
CA TRP A 147 12.16 -0.29 8.97
C TRP A 147 12.77 -1.29 9.92
N ILE A 148 12.39 -2.57 9.84
CA ILE A 148 12.93 -3.60 10.74
C ILE A 148 13.48 -4.77 9.92
N SER A 149 14.75 -5.11 10.13
CA SER A 149 15.38 -6.30 9.56
C SER A 149 15.81 -7.26 10.67
N LEU A 150 15.18 -8.43 10.71
CA LEU A 150 15.57 -9.53 11.60
C LEU A 150 16.63 -10.41 10.92
N TYR A 151 17.63 -10.80 11.70
CA TYR A 151 18.70 -11.74 11.38
C TYR A 151 18.91 -12.66 12.60
N GLY A 152 19.84 -13.63 12.51
CA GLY A 152 20.12 -14.55 13.61
C GLY A 152 18.93 -15.46 13.92
N LYS A 153 18.80 -15.87 15.19
CA LYS A 153 17.80 -16.85 15.65
C LYS A 153 17.11 -16.45 16.95
N ASN A 154 15.92 -17.00 17.17
CA ASN A 154 15.13 -16.94 18.40
C ASN A 154 14.77 -15.52 18.86
N ASN A 155 14.78 -14.55 17.95
CA ASN A 155 14.37 -13.18 18.22
C ASN A 155 12.84 -13.02 18.25
N ARG A 156 12.37 -12.01 18.99
CA ARG A 156 10.96 -11.64 19.09
C ARG A 156 10.75 -10.16 18.77
N VAL A 157 9.74 -9.86 17.95
CA VAL A 157 9.25 -8.49 17.73
C VAL A 157 7.78 -8.45 18.10
N ASP A 158 7.43 -7.71 19.14
CA ASP A 158 6.07 -7.73 19.67
C ASP A 158 5.54 -6.39 20.18
N HIS A 159 4.22 -6.22 20.20
CA HIS A 159 3.56 -4.99 20.70
C HIS A 159 4.10 -3.70 20.08
N CYS A 160 4.67 -3.74 18.87
CA CYS A 160 5.18 -2.55 18.19
C CYS A 160 4.09 -1.90 17.34
N TYR A 161 4.19 -0.58 17.13
CA TYR A 161 3.27 0.20 16.30
C TYR A 161 4.03 0.81 15.12
N LEU A 162 3.75 0.32 13.91
CA LEU A 162 4.47 0.66 12.69
C LEU A 162 3.46 1.25 11.70
N VAL A 163 3.55 2.55 11.43
CA VAL A 163 2.51 3.24 10.65
C VAL A 163 3.10 4.25 9.66
N ASP A 164 2.52 4.27 8.46
CA ASP A 164 2.74 5.27 7.43
C ASP A 164 4.12 5.19 6.78
N LYS A 165 4.55 3.97 6.38
CA LYS A 165 5.74 3.80 5.51
C LYS A 165 5.37 4.19 4.09
N ARG A 166 6.13 5.11 3.51
CA ARG A 166 5.77 5.79 2.25
C ARG A 166 6.73 5.55 1.09
N ASN A 167 7.95 5.13 1.40
CA ASN A 167 8.98 4.85 0.41
C ASN A 167 9.10 3.34 0.09
N ARG A 168 9.74 3.03 -1.03
CA ARG A 168 10.02 1.66 -1.49
C ARG A 168 10.81 0.86 -0.46
N GLY A 169 10.50 -0.43 -0.39
CA GLY A 169 11.10 -1.41 0.51
C GLY A 169 10.11 -1.86 1.58
N VAL A 170 10.22 -3.13 1.94
CA VAL A 170 9.32 -3.78 2.90
C VAL A 170 9.40 -3.10 4.28
N THR A 171 8.28 -3.03 5.01
CA THR A 171 8.26 -2.47 6.37
C THR A 171 9.14 -3.30 7.30
N MET A 172 8.89 -4.61 7.35
CA MET A 172 9.65 -5.57 8.16
C MET A 172 10.11 -6.77 7.33
N ALA A 173 11.37 -7.18 7.47
CA ALA A 173 11.91 -8.35 6.79
C ALA A 173 12.64 -9.31 7.74
N VAL A 174 12.38 -10.61 7.59
CA VAL A 174 13.28 -11.66 8.09
C VAL A 174 14.28 -12.02 6.99
N ARG A 175 15.57 -11.82 7.29
CA ARG A 175 16.66 -11.83 6.32
C ARG A 175 17.50 -13.09 6.48
N MET A 176 17.28 -14.05 5.60
CA MET A 176 18.12 -15.24 5.46
C MET A 176 19.29 -14.93 4.53
N ILE A 177 20.48 -14.69 5.09
CA ILE A 177 21.67 -14.29 4.32
C ILE A 177 22.84 -15.28 4.40
N ASP A 178 22.81 -16.19 5.37
CA ASP A 178 23.71 -17.32 5.60
C ASP A 178 23.05 -18.30 6.60
N GLU A 179 23.77 -19.39 6.93
CA GLU A 179 23.29 -20.50 7.76
C GLU A 179 22.86 -20.08 9.18
N ASP A 180 23.52 -19.05 9.73
CA ASP A 180 23.19 -18.50 11.06
C ASP A 180 21.83 -17.79 11.08
N CYS A 181 21.28 -17.45 9.92
CA CYS A 181 19.96 -16.84 9.78
C CYS A 181 18.86 -17.82 9.32
N LEU A 182 19.21 -19.10 9.08
CA LEU A 182 18.26 -20.17 8.75
C LEU A 182 17.70 -20.80 10.03
N GLU A 183 16.55 -21.48 9.92
CA GLU A 183 15.88 -22.14 11.06
C GLU A 183 15.80 -21.20 12.27
N ASN A 184 15.42 -19.95 12.00
CA ASN A 184 15.57 -18.87 12.94
C ASN A 184 14.57 -18.94 14.09
N ASN A 185 13.43 -19.60 13.94
CA ASN A 185 12.40 -19.68 14.98
C ASN A 185 12.05 -18.30 15.58
N HIS A 186 12.06 -17.24 14.75
CA HIS A 186 11.63 -15.92 15.17
C HIS A 186 10.13 -15.91 15.50
N ARG A 187 9.72 -15.00 16.37
CA ARG A 187 8.31 -14.73 16.64
C ARG A 187 7.98 -13.26 16.42
N ILE A 188 6.95 -12.98 15.63
CA ILE A 188 6.45 -11.65 15.34
C ILE A 188 4.99 -11.62 15.80
N ASP A 189 4.69 -10.98 16.93
CA ASP A 189 3.37 -11.09 17.55
C ASP A 189 2.79 -9.83 18.19
N HIS A 190 1.47 -9.66 18.19
CA HIS A 190 0.77 -8.51 18.80
C HIS A 190 1.20 -7.14 18.25
N ASN A 191 1.82 -7.09 17.07
CA ASN A 191 2.19 -5.83 16.43
C ASN A 191 0.98 -5.22 15.72
N TYR A 192 0.95 -3.90 15.71
CA TYR A 192 0.03 -3.10 14.89
C TYR A 192 0.80 -2.60 13.67
N PHE A 193 0.54 -3.23 12.53
CA PHE A 193 0.96 -2.75 11.22
C PHE A 193 -0.14 -1.86 10.66
N GLY A 194 0.05 -0.55 10.80
CA GLY A 194 -0.95 0.44 10.41
C GLY A 194 -0.92 0.78 8.93
N TYR A 195 -1.67 1.84 8.62
CA TYR A 195 -1.84 2.34 7.26
C TYR A 195 -0.51 2.43 6.51
N ARG A 196 -0.48 1.84 5.31
CA ARG A 196 0.60 1.98 4.34
C ARG A 196 -0.03 2.33 3.00
N GLN A 197 0.20 3.55 2.51
CA GLN A 197 -0.35 3.99 1.23
C GLN A 197 0.14 3.12 0.06
N ASN A 198 -0.63 3.08 -1.02
CA ASN A 198 -0.21 2.46 -2.28
C ASN A 198 1.09 3.10 -2.79
N LEU A 199 2.12 2.29 -3.01
CA LEU A 199 3.41 2.75 -3.48
C LEU A 199 3.34 3.22 -4.94
N GLY A 200 2.44 2.64 -5.74
CA GLY A 200 2.41 2.80 -7.19
C GLY A 200 3.48 1.96 -7.91
N ALA A 201 4.07 0.97 -7.23
CA ALA A 201 5.14 0.12 -7.74
C ALA A 201 5.31 -1.16 -6.89
N ASN A 202 6.13 -2.09 -7.36
CA ASN A 202 6.60 -3.24 -6.59
C ASN A 202 7.60 -2.85 -5.48
N GLY A 203 7.60 -3.59 -4.37
CA GLY A 203 8.43 -3.36 -3.19
C GLY A 203 7.68 -2.61 -2.08
N GLY A 204 6.36 -2.78 -2.06
CA GLY A 204 5.42 -2.19 -1.12
C GLY A 204 5.10 -3.10 0.07
N GLU A 205 5.76 -4.26 0.22
CA GLU A 205 5.29 -5.33 1.11
C GLU A 205 5.32 -4.88 2.58
N THR A 206 4.34 -5.28 3.41
CA THR A 206 4.39 -4.95 4.84
C THR A 206 5.36 -5.87 5.59
N LEU A 207 5.25 -7.18 5.35
CA LEU A 207 6.14 -8.18 5.95
C LEU A 207 6.71 -9.11 4.88
N ARG A 208 8.00 -9.44 4.98
CA ARG A 208 8.63 -10.43 4.10
C ARG A 208 9.49 -11.43 4.87
N LEU A 209 9.27 -12.72 4.64
CA LEU A 209 10.02 -13.80 5.27
C LEU A 209 10.94 -14.48 4.25
N GLY A 210 12.19 -14.04 4.19
CA GLY A 210 13.18 -14.56 3.23
C GLY A 210 13.22 -13.83 1.89
N THR A 211 13.88 -14.45 0.92
CA THR A 211 14.04 -14.00 -0.47
C THR A 211 14.13 -15.23 -1.37
N SER A 212 14.08 -15.06 -2.70
CA SER A 212 14.20 -16.19 -3.64
C SER A 212 15.44 -17.06 -3.38
N ARG A 213 16.61 -16.47 -3.08
CA ARG A 213 17.89 -17.17 -2.89
C ARG A 213 17.84 -18.32 -1.88
N TYR A 214 17.18 -18.13 -0.74
CA TYR A 214 17.07 -19.12 0.34
C TYR A 214 15.63 -19.64 0.50
N SER A 215 14.81 -19.48 -0.54
CA SER A 215 13.38 -19.75 -0.42
C SER A 215 13.01 -21.21 -0.20
N LEU A 216 13.90 -22.14 -0.56
CA LEU A 216 13.71 -23.57 -0.32
C LEU A 216 14.28 -24.03 1.04
N SER A 217 14.89 -23.13 1.81
CA SER A 217 15.41 -23.39 3.14
C SER A 217 14.37 -23.12 4.23
N THR A 218 14.45 -23.87 5.32
CA THR A 218 13.60 -23.67 6.50
C THR A 218 13.93 -22.34 7.18
N CYS A 219 12.89 -21.55 7.42
CA CYS A 219 12.93 -20.31 8.20
C CYS A 219 12.32 -20.57 9.58
N GLY A 220 11.12 -21.16 9.63
CA GLY A 220 10.47 -21.53 10.89
C GLY A 220 9.94 -20.34 11.70
N THR A 221 9.79 -19.17 11.07
CA THR A 221 9.25 -17.98 11.74
C THR A 221 7.75 -18.15 12.02
N GLN A 222 7.33 -17.75 13.22
CA GLN A 222 5.93 -17.64 13.59
C GLN A 222 5.49 -16.17 13.57
N VAL A 223 4.43 -15.88 12.83
CA VAL A 223 3.76 -14.59 12.76
C VAL A 223 2.37 -14.77 13.34
N ASP A 224 2.14 -14.33 14.57
CA ASP A 224 0.88 -14.62 15.27
C ASP A 224 0.23 -13.40 15.93
N SER A 225 -1.10 -13.34 15.91
CA SER A 225 -1.85 -12.32 16.66
C SER A 225 -1.49 -10.87 16.29
N ASN A 226 -1.09 -10.59 15.04
CA ASN A 226 -0.82 -9.22 14.57
C ASN A 226 -2.06 -8.61 13.89
N TYR A 227 -2.21 -7.28 14.01
CA TYR A 227 -3.25 -6.51 13.32
C TYR A 227 -2.63 -5.74 12.16
N PHE A 228 -3.10 -6.02 10.94
CA PHE A 228 -2.76 -5.30 9.72
C PHE A 228 -3.95 -4.44 9.33
N GLU A 229 -3.77 -3.13 9.28
CA GLU A 229 -4.84 -2.18 8.99
C GLU A 229 -4.48 -1.35 7.76
N SER A 230 -5.24 -1.52 6.67
CA SER A 230 -5.03 -0.75 5.43
C SER A 230 -3.56 -0.71 4.99
N CYS A 231 -2.91 -1.87 5.06
CA CYS A 231 -1.58 -2.10 4.53
C CYS A 231 -1.65 -2.23 3.00
N ASP A 232 -1.82 -1.11 2.30
CA ASP A 232 -2.15 -1.03 0.87
C ASP A 232 -0.92 -0.83 -0.03
N GLY A 233 0.29 -1.08 0.48
CA GLY A 233 1.55 -0.74 -0.19
C GLY A 233 1.73 -1.35 -1.58
N GLU A 234 1.30 -2.59 -1.75
CA GLU A 234 1.25 -3.35 -3.00
C GLU A 234 0.37 -4.59 -2.81
N HIS A 235 0.31 -5.49 -3.79
CA HIS A 235 -0.56 -6.67 -3.69
C HIS A 235 -0.09 -7.77 -2.69
N GLU A 236 1.17 -7.79 -2.25
CA GLU A 236 1.66 -8.67 -1.18
C GLU A 236 1.73 -7.92 0.15
N ILE A 237 0.72 -8.08 1.02
CA ILE A 237 0.79 -7.56 2.40
C ILE A 237 1.89 -8.33 3.14
N ILE A 238 1.81 -9.66 3.06
CA ILE A 238 2.85 -10.58 3.52
C ILE A 238 3.38 -11.35 2.32
N SER A 239 4.69 -11.26 2.11
CA SER A 239 5.42 -12.01 1.09
C SER A 239 6.24 -13.12 1.76
N ASN A 240 5.70 -14.33 1.82
CA ASN A 240 6.43 -15.49 2.33
C ASN A 240 7.36 -16.04 1.23
N LYS A 241 8.66 -16.05 1.49
CA LYS A 241 9.71 -16.47 0.56
C LYS A 241 10.70 -17.43 1.23
N SER A 242 10.18 -18.37 2.01
CA SER A 242 10.94 -19.40 2.76
C SER A 242 10.03 -20.54 3.23
N CYS A 243 10.60 -21.61 3.80
CA CYS A 243 9.86 -22.80 4.21
C CYS A 243 9.51 -22.83 5.71
N GLY A 244 8.44 -23.55 6.06
CA GLY A 244 8.13 -23.93 7.45
C GLY A 244 7.57 -22.82 8.33
N ASN A 245 7.12 -21.70 7.77
CA ASN A 245 6.60 -20.57 8.54
C ASN A 245 5.13 -20.77 8.93
N LYS A 246 4.73 -20.12 10.03
CA LYS A 246 3.37 -20.17 10.57
C LYS A 246 2.77 -18.77 10.64
N PHE A 247 1.54 -18.61 10.16
CA PHE A 247 0.76 -17.38 10.19
C PHE A 247 -0.54 -17.66 10.96
N LEU A 248 -0.58 -17.30 12.24
CA LEU A 248 -1.60 -17.77 13.16
C LEU A 248 -2.43 -16.60 13.70
N ASP A 249 -3.75 -16.65 13.58
CA ASP A 249 -4.65 -15.71 14.27
C ASP A 249 -4.39 -14.21 13.99
N ASN A 250 -3.82 -13.89 12.83
CA ASN A 250 -3.63 -12.51 12.41
C ASN A 250 -4.93 -11.94 11.85
N THR A 251 -5.09 -10.62 11.91
CA THR A 251 -6.24 -9.93 11.33
C THR A 251 -5.79 -8.95 10.27
N PHE A 252 -6.37 -9.06 9.08
CA PHE A 252 -6.19 -8.18 7.93
C PHE A 252 -7.47 -7.37 7.75
N TYR A 253 -7.44 -6.13 8.23
CA TYR A 253 -8.59 -5.22 8.20
C TYR A 253 -8.40 -4.19 7.08
N GLU A 254 -9.28 -4.27 6.08
CA GLU A 254 -9.30 -3.38 4.91
C GLU A 254 -7.95 -3.28 4.19
N CYS A 255 -7.16 -4.35 4.13
CA CYS A 255 -5.87 -4.33 3.43
C CYS A 255 -6.05 -4.63 1.94
N LYS A 256 -5.59 -3.73 1.06
CA LYS A 256 -5.47 -4.03 -0.37
C LYS A 256 -4.26 -4.94 -0.60
N GLY A 257 -4.50 -6.19 -0.95
CA GLY A 257 -3.45 -7.19 -1.15
C GLY A 257 -3.74 -8.52 -0.44
N THR A 258 -2.71 -9.34 -0.27
CA THR A 258 -2.84 -10.74 0.15
C THR A 258 -1.75 -11.17 1.13
N LEU A 259 -2.03 -12.26 1.86
CA LEU A 259 -1.00 -13.15 2.37
C LEU A 259 -0.58 -14.08 1.23
N THR A 260 0.65 -13.92 0.72
CA THR A 260 1.14 -14.71 -0.42
C THR A 260 2.24 -15.68 0.02
N TYR A 261 2.06 -16.97 -0.27
CA TYR A 261 3.14 -17.96 -0.31
C TYR A 261 3.94 -17.86 -1.59
N ARG A 262 4.76 -16.81 -1.69
CA ARG A 262 5.39 -16.40 -2.95
C ARG A 262 6.46 -17.39 -3.39
N HIS A 263 7.27 -17.85 -2.43
CA HIS A 263 8.20 -18.96 -2.57
C HIS A 263 8.22 -19.79 -1.28
N GLY A 264 8.80 -20.99 -1.36
CA GLY A 264 8.98 -21.88 -0.21
C GLY A 264 7.78 -22.77 0.09
N ASN A 265 8.03 -23.81 0.87
CA ASN A 265 7.15 -24.95 1.08
C ASN A 265 6.77 -25.11 2.56
N ASP A 266 5.81 -25.98 2.85
CA ASP A 266 5.50 -26.42 4.22
C ASP A 266 5.06 -25.27 5.16
N ASN A 267 4.46 -24.21 4.61
CA ASN A 267 3.94 -23.08 5.39
C ASN A 267 2.47 -23.30 5.76
N ILE A 268 2.03 -22.69 6.87
CA ILE A 268 0.68 -22.83 7.39
C ILE A 268 0.09 -21.46 7.73
N ALA A 269 -1.11 -21.17 7.22
CA ALA A 269 -1.95 -20.05 7.63
C ALA A 269 -3.17 -20.63 8.33
N GLU A 270 -3.31 -20.34 9.62
CA GLU A 270 -4.34 -20.92 10.46
C GLU A 270 -5.05 -19.86 11.31
N GLY A 271 -6.37 -19.89 11.37
CA GLY A 271 -7.15 -19.02 12.26
C GLY A 271 -7.13 -17.53 11.90
N ASN A 272 -6.66 -17.14 10.71
CA ASN A 272 -6.56 -15.73 10.33
C ASN A 272 -7.91 -15.16 9.92
N PHE A 273 -8.09 -13.86 10.14
CA PHE A 273 -9.27 -13.08 9.79
C PHE A 273 -8.93 -12.10 8.66
N PHE A 274 -9.68 -12.16 7.56
CA PHE A 274 -9.59 -11.22 6.45
C PHE A 274 -10.92 -10.48 6.32
N ILE A 275 -10.92 -9.20 6.70
CA ILE A 275 -12.12 -8.36 6.82
C ILE A 275 -11.99 -7.23 5.79
N GLY A 276 -12.65 -7.38 4.64
CA GLY A 276 -12.53 -6.47 3.52
C GLY A 276 -13.43 -5.25 3.57
N ASN A 277 -14.59 -5.35 4.23
CA ASN A 277 -15.65 -4.32 4.22
C ASN A 277 -16.01 -3.80 2.82
N ASN A 278 -15.94 -4.66 1.81
CA ASN A 278 -16.16 -4.31 0.40
C ASN A 278 -15.15 -3.31 -0.19
N LYS A 279 -14.03 -3.04 0.49
CA LYS A 279 -12.97 -2.18 -0.08
C LYS A 279 -12.32 -2.88 -1.27
N ASP A 280 -12.15 -2.15 -2.37
CA ASP A 280 -11.53 -2.66 -3.60
C ASP A 280 -10.19 -3.32 -3.35
N TYR A 281 -9.89 -4.36 -4.13
CA TYR A 281 -8.62 -5.09 -4.11
C TYR A 281 -8.24 -5.73 -2.76
N THR A 282 -9.16 -5.80 -1.80
CA THR A 282 -8.99 -6.60 -0.58
C THR A 282 -8.96 -8.08 -0.93
N GLY A 283 -7.86 -8.75 -0.57
CA GLY A 283 -7.62 -10.15 -0.91
C GLY A 283 -7.43 -11.01 0.33
N GLY A 284 -7.29 -12.31 0.09
CA GLY A 284 -7.07 -13.30 1.14
C GLY A 284 -5.72 -13.98 0.98
N ILE A 285 -5.75 -15.29 0.71
CA ILE A 285 -4.54 -16.11 0.64
C ILE A 285 -4.24 -16.51 -0.80
N ARG A 286 -3.00 -16.26 -1.23
CA ARG A 286 -2.45 -16.73 -2.51
C ARG A 286 -1.41 -17.82 -2.30
N ILE A 287 -1.64 -18.99 -2.88
CA ILE A 287 -0.80 -20.18 -2.72
C ILE A 287 -0.10 -20.55 -4.02
N ILE A 288 1.22 -20.76 -3.88
CA ILE A 288 2.15 -21.31 -4.87
C ILE A 288 2.99 -22.37 -4.11
N ASN A 289 3.78 -23.18 -4.83
CA ASN A 289 4.75 -24.12 -4.25
C ASN A 289 4.13 -25.26 -3.42
N LYS A 290 4.96 -26.06 -2.76
CA LYS A 290 4.57 -27.38 -2.25
C LYS A 290 4.09 -27.37 -0.80
N ARG A 291 3.09 -28.20 -0.50
CA ARG A 291 2.63 -28.57 0.86
C ARG A 291 2.28 -27.39 1.78
N ASN A 292 1.94 -26.26 1.17
CA ASN A 292 1.43 -25.10 1.88
C ASN A 292 -0.04 -25.33 2.27
N LYS A 293 -0.46 -24.80 3.42
CA LYS A 293 -1.78 -25.05 4.00
C LYS A 293 -2.48 -23.75 4.40
N ALA A 294 -3.79 -23.68 4.14
CA ALA A 294 -4.68 -22.66 4.66
C ALA A 294 -5.85 -23.33 5.38
N ILE A 295 -5.88 -23.21 6.70
CA ILE A 295 -6.79 -23.97 7.57
C ILE A 295 -7.56 -23.02 8.50
N ASN A 296 -8.86 -23.24 8.70
CA ASN A 296 -9.61 -22.52 9.74
C ASN A 296 -9.59 -20.98 9.62
N ASN A 297 -9.45 -20.42 8.42
CA ASN A 297 -9.43 -18.96 8.21
C ASN A 297 -10.84 -18.44 7.90
N TYR A 298 -11.11 -17.20 8.32
CA TYR A 298 -12.36 -16.48 8.04
C TYR A 298 -12.12 -15.33 7.06
N PHE A 299 -12.93 -15.27 6.00
CA PHE A 299 -12.85 -14.26 4.96
C PHE A 299 -14.21 -13.58 4.79
N SER A 300 -14.25 -12.25 4.85
CA SER A 300 -15.47 -11.46 4.75
C SER A 300 -15.31 -10.29 3.79
N ASP A 301 -16.26 -10.14 2.87
CA ASP A 301 -16.45 -8.94 2.04
C ASP A 301 -15.22 -8.53 1.22
N LEU A 302 -14.52 -9.51 0.65
CA LEU A 302 -13.29 -9.33 -0.13
C LEU A 302 -13.57 -9.13 -1.64
N LYS A 303 -12.94 -8.11 -2.23
CA LYS A 303 -13.20 -7.66 -3.62
C LYS A 303 -12.04 -7.85 -4.60
N GLY A 304 -10.88 -8.31 -4.14
CA GLY A 304 -9.75 -8.56 -5.01
C GLY A 304 -10.02 -9.71 -5.98
N TYR A 305 -9.49 -9.61 -7.20
CA TYR A 305 -9.60 -10.60 -8.27
C TYR A 305 -8.21 -11.04 -8.75
N ARG A 306 -8.16 -12.07 -9.63
CA ARG A 306 -6.93 -12.64 -10.16
C ARG A 306 -5.97 -13.06 -9.03
N PHE A 307 -4.79 -12.47 -8.93
CA PHE A 307 -3.81 -12.76 -7.87
C PHE A 307 -4.20 -12.22 -6.50
N ARG A 308 -5.32 -11.50 -6.40
CA ARG A 308 -5.84 -10.89 -5.17
C ARG A 308 -7.18 -11.47 -4.73
N GLY A 309 -7.59 -12.61 -5.28
CA GLY A 309 -8.78 -13.33 -4.83
C GLY A 309 -8.77 -13.61 -3.32
N ALA A 310 -9.93 -13.92 -2.76
CA ALA A 310 -10.04 -14.38 -1.37
C ALA A 310 -9.28 -15.69 -1.16
N LEU A 311 -9.31 -16.56 -2.16
CA LEU A 311 -8.46 -17.73 -2.27
C LEU A 311 -7.92 -17.82 -3.70
N VAL A 312 -6.60 -17.93 -3.84
CA VAL A 312 -5.92 -18.07 -5.13
C VAL A 312 -5.00 -19.28 -5.09
N ILE A 313 -5.24 -20.24 -5.96
CA ILE A 313 -4.33 -21.37 -6.23
C ILE A 313 -3.73 -21.15 -7.61
N MET A 314 -2.43 -20.89 -7.68
CA MET A 314 -1.75 -20.55 -8.93
C MET A 314 -1.32 -21.78 -9.73
N ASN A 315 -1.25 -21.63 -11.06
CA ASN A 315 -0.38 -22.48 -11.87
C ASN A 315 1.10 -22.16 -11.59
N GLY A 316 1.96 -23.16 -11.79
CA GLY A 316 3.41 -23.02 -11.73
C GLY A 316 4.08 -23.09 -13.09
N VAL A 317 5.38 -22.85 -13.11
CA VAL A 317 6.26 -23.04 -14.27
C VAL A 317 6.86 -24.46 -14.19
N PRO A 318 6.73 -25.30 -15.23
CA PRO A 318 7.42 -26.58 -15.29
C PRO A 318 8.93 -26.42 -15.13
N ASN A 319 9.56 -27.23 -14.28
CA ASN A 319 11.00 -27.12 -13.97
C ASN A 319 11.43 -25.69 -13.56
N SER A 320 10.56 -25.00 -12.82
CA SER A 320 10.75 -23.62 -12.39
C SER A 320 12.13 -23.38 -11.77
N VAL A 321 12.79 -22.31 -12.21
CA VAL A 321 13.94 -21.75 -11.48
C VAL A 321 13.48 -21.07 -10.18
N ILE A 322 14.42 -20.85 -9.26
CA ILE A 322 14.12 -20.47 -7.86
C ILE A 322 13.35 -19.15 -7.69
N ASN A 323 13.49 -18.21 -8.62
CA ASN A 323 12.83 -16.90 -8.59
C ASN A 323 11.52 -16.86 -9.41
N ARG A 324 11.11 -17.97 -10.03
CA ARG A 324 9.81 -18.12 -10.71
C ARG A 324 8.78 -18.77 -9.77
N TYR A 325 7.71 -19.32 -10.32
CA TYR A 325 6.59 -19.90 -9.58
C TYR A 325 6.69 -21.43 -9.66
N HIS A 326 6.90 -22.12 -8.53
CA HIS A 326 6.84 -23.59 -8.53
C HIS A 326 5.39 -24.06 -8.50
N GLN A 327 5.15 -25.21 -9.13
CA GLN A 327 3.86 -25.90 -9.11
C GLN A 327 3.32 -26.08 -7.69
N VAL A 328 2.02 -25.86 -7.53
CA VAL A 328 1.31 -26.24 -6.30
C VAL A 328 1.21 -27.77 -6.25
N ASP A 329 1.82 -28.36 -5.22
CA ASP A 329 1.89 -29.82 -5.05
C ASP A 329 1.66 -30.17 -3.58
N GLY A 330 0.57 -30.89 -3.28
CA GLY A 330 0.25 -31.29 -1.91
C GLY A 330 -0.40 -30.21 -1.05
N GLY A 331 -1.02 -29.19 -1.66
CA GLY A 331 -1.68 -28.11 -0.92
C GLY A 331 -2.93 -28.58 -0.17
N VAL A 332 -3.20 -28.01 1.02
CA VAL A 332 -4.39 -28.32 1.82
C VAL A 332 -5.15 -27.06 2.20
N PHE A 333 -6.42 -27.01 1.82
CA PHE A 333 -7.34 -25.91 2.07
C PHE A 333 -8.53 -26.45 2.83
N ALA A 334 -8.53 -26.29 4.14
CA ALA A 334 -9.47 -26.98 5.01
C ALA A 334 -10.21 -26.02 5.93
N ASN A 335 -11.51 -26.27 6.14
CA ASN A 335 -12.26 -25.60 7.21
C ASN A 335 -12.24 -24.07 7.12
N ASN A 336 -12.19 -23.48 5.93
CA ASN A 336 -12.26 -22.04 5.78
C ASN A 336 -13.71 -21.59 5.53
N THR A 337 -14.07 -20.40 6.00
CA THR A 337 -15.37 -19.79 5.74
C THR A 337 -15.19 -18.51 4.93
N PHE A 338 -15.88 -18.43 3.79
CA PHE A 338 -15.89 -17.28 2.90
C PHE A 338 -17.30 -16.68 2.87
N VAL A 339 -17.42 -15.42 3.28
CA VAL A 339 -18.68 -14.67 3.31
C VAL A 339 -18.53 -13.47 2.39
N ASN A 340 -19.37 -13.37 1.36
CA ASN A 340 -19.39 -12.24 0.42
C ASN A 340 -18.02 -11.94 -0.22
N CYS A 341 -17.27 -13.01 -0.52
CA CYS A 341 -16.00 -12.92 -1.25
C CYS A 341 -16.27 -13.11 -2.73
N ASP A 342 -15.86 -12.14 -3.55
CA ASP A 342 -16.25 -12.09 -4.96
C ASP A 342 -15.52 -13.10 -5.84
N HIS A 343 -14.33 -13.54 -5.41
CA HIS A 343 -13.39 -14.23 -6.28
C HIS A 343 -12.61 -15.34 -5.56
N ILE A 344 -12.86 -16.57 -5.99
CA ILE A 344 -12.07 -17.78 -5.71
C ILE A 344 -11.45 -18.26 -7.02
N GLN A 345 -10.13 -18.30 -7.09
CA GLN A 345 -9.39 -18.37 -8.35
C GLN A 345 -8.53 -19.64 -8.38
N LEU A 346 -8.84 -20.57 -9.28
CA LEU A 346 -8.19 -21.87 -9.41
C LEU A 346 -7.35 -21.93 -10.69
N CYS A 347 -6.11 -22.42 -10.57
CA CYS A 347 -5.12 -22.43 -11.65
C CYS A 347 -4.76 -21.01 -12.15
N ALA A 348 -4.86 -20.02 -11.26
CA ALA A 348 -4.71 -18.60 -11.62
C ALA A 348 -3.34 -18.30 -12.25
N GLY A 349 -3.37 -17.47 -13.29
CA GLY A 349 -2.19 -17.10 -14.07
C GLY A 349 -1.73 -18.18 -15.05
N SER A 350 -2.56 -19.18 -15.38
CA SER A 350 -2.24 -20.13 -16.45
C SER A 350 -1.95 -19.40 -17.76
N ASP A 351 -0.83 -19.74 -18.37
CA ASP A 351 -0.36 -19.27 -19.68
C ASP A 351 0.69 -20.25 -20.24
N GLU A 352 1.30 -19.90 -21.37
CA GLU A 352 2.33 -20.74 -22.01
C GLU A 352 3.52 -21.06 -21.07
N GLU A 353 3.92 -20.13 -20.20
CA GLU A 353 5.01 -20.33 -19.25
C GLU A 353 4.53 -21.06 -17.99
N ARG A 354 3.40 -20.60 -17.43
CA ARG A 354 2.76 -21.10 -16.20
C ARG A 354 1.77 -22.21 -16.56
N SER A 355 2.29 -23.29 -17.12
CA SER A 355 1.50 -24.43 -17.61
C SER A 355 1.46 -25.64 -16.67
N ALA A 356 2.06 -25.56 -15.47
CA ALA A 356 2.01 -26.63 -14.48
C ALA A 356 0.81 -26.46 -13.52
N ILE A 357 -0.26 -27.21 -13.76
CA ILE A 357 -1.48 -27.20 -12.93
C ILE A 357 -1.23 -27.67 -11.49
N PRO A 358 -2.07 -27.32 -10.51
CA PRO A 358 -2.02 -27.87 -9.16
C PRO A 358 -2.18 -29.40 -9.15
N ILE A 359 -1.37 -30.08 -8.35
CA ILE A 359 -1.42 -31.55 -8.17
C ILE A 359 -1.48 -31.94 -6.70
N ASN A 360 -1.98 -33.15 -6.41
CA ASN A 360 -2.08 -33.71 -5.05
C ASN A 360 -2.75 -32.76 -4.03
N THR A 361 -3.61 -31.87 -4.51
CA THR A 361 -4.14 -30.76 -3.72
C THR A 361 -5.53 -31.11 -3.20
N THR A 362 -5.86 -30.70 -1.99
CA THR A 362 -7.16 -30.98 -1.36
C THR A 362 -7.84 -29.69 -0.91
N ILE A 363 -9.08 -29.49 -1.35
CA ILE A 363 -10.00 -28.48 -0.83
C ILE A 363 -11.11 -29.23 -0.08
N VAL A 364 -11.18 -29.07 1.24
CA VAL A 364 -12.05 -29.89 2.10
C VAL A 364 -12.78 -29.09 3.18
N SER A 365 -14.06 -29.40 3.41
CA SER A 365 -14.85 -28.83 4.51
C SER A 365 -14.90 -27.30 4.55
N ASN A 366 -14.75 -26.63 3.40
CA ASN A 366 -14.88 -25.17 3.31
C ASN A 366 -16.34 -24.78 3.09
N VAL A 367 -16.70 -23.57 3.51
CA VAL A 367 -18.04 -23.00 3.34
C VAL A 367 -17.91 -21.71 2.53
N PHE A 368 -18.65 -21.62 1.42
CA PHE A 368 -18.71 -20.45 0.57
C PHE A 368 -20.13 -19.90 0.55
N TYR A 369 -20.29 -18.66 0.98
CA TYR A 369 -21.56 -17.96 1.02
C TYR A 369 -21.43 -16.60 0.35
N HIS A 370 -22.45 -16.21 -0.40
CA HIS A 370 -22.55 -14.88 -0.98
C HIS A 370 -24.02 -14.46 -1.08
N ASP A 371 -24.35 -13.24 -0.63
CA ASP A 371 -25.73 -12.74 -0.58
C ASP A 371 -26.41 -12.64 -1.96
N SER A 372 -25.67 -12.21 -2.99
CA SER A 372 -26.23 -11.90 -4.31
C SER A 372 -25.48 -12.48 -5.52
N ARG A 373 -24.15 -12.60 -5.45
CA ARG A 373 -23.31 -13.06 -6.58
C ARG A 373 -23.34 -14.58 -6.69
N ASN A 374 -23.61 -15.08 -7.90
CA ASN A 374 -23.63 -16.51 -8.20
C ASN A 374 -22.25 -17.02 -8.69
N ALA A 375 -21.57 -16.27 -9.55
CA ALA A 375 -20.29 -16.61 -10.15
C ALA A 375 -19.13 -16.06 -9.30
N ILE A 376 -18.71 -16.85 -8.31
CA ILE A 376 -17.55 -16.52 -7.45
C ILE A 376 -16.30 -17.32 -7.81
N PHE A 377 -16.45 -18.48 -8.48
CA PHE A 377 -15.33 -19.32 -8.87
C PHE A 377 -14.87 -19.01 -10.29
N THR A 378 -13.56 -18.96 -10.49
CA THR A 378 -12.94 -18.86 -11.82
C THR A 378 -11.90 -19.97 -11.95
N VAL A 379 -11.98 -20.73 -13.04
CA VAL A 379 -11.08 -21.85 -13.33
C VAL A 379 -10.34 -21.53 -14.63
N TYR A 380 -9.03 -21.42 -14.56
CA TYR A 380 -8.19 -21.03 -15.70
C TYR A 380 -7.55 -22.21 -16.43
N ASP A 381 -7.53 -23.40 -15.82
CA ASP A 381 -6.87 -24.59 -16.36
C ASP A 381 -7.49 -25.85 -15.74
N ASP A 382 -6.99 -27.03 -16.12
CA ASP A 382 -7.42 -28.29 -15.56
C ASP A 382 -7.24 -28.35 -14.02
N ILE A 383 -8.32 -28.71 -13.34
CA ILE A 383 -8.41 -28.85 -11.88
C ILE A 383 -8.48 -30.32 -11.44
N SER A 384 -8.16 -31.27 -12.32
CA SER A 384 -8.16 -32.71 -12.02
C SER A 384 -7.21 -33.10 -10.89
N GLY A 385 -6.12 -32.35 -10.70
CA GLY A 385 -5.18 -32.51 -9.59
C GLY A 385 -5.68 -31.97 -8.24
N ILE A 386 -6.89 -31.40 -8.19
CA ILE A 386 -7.54 -30.90 -6.98
C ILE A 386 -8.69 -31.81 -6.57
N THR A 387 -8.57 -32.40 -5.39
CA THR A 387 -9.62 -33.19 -4.74
C THR A 387 -10.53 -32.29 -3.91
N PHE A 388 -11.84 -32.35 -4.17
CA PHE A 388 -12.86 -31.63 -3.42
C PHE A 388 -13.63 -32.61 -2.53
N LYS A 389 -13.77 -32.30 -1.23
CA LYS A 389 -14.48 -33.14 -0.25
C LYS A 389 -15.29 -32.29 0.72
N ASN A 390 -16.57 -32.61 0.92
CA ASN A 390 -17.42 -31.99 1.95
C ASN A 390 -17.44 -30.45 1.92
N ASN A 391 -17.20 -29.80 0.78
CA ASN A 391 -17.30 -28.35 0.69
C ASN A 391 -18.75 -27.97 0.44
N VAL A 392 -19.21 -26.92 1.11
CA VAL A 392 -20.57 -26.40 1.01
C VAL A 392 -20.57 -25.04 0.33
N ILE A 393 -21.51 -24.83 -0.57
CA ILE A 393 -21.81 -23.54 -1.19
C ILE A 393 -23.26 -23.15 -0.91
N GLY A 394 -23.54 -21.85 -0.87
CA GLY A 394 -24.91 -21.33 -0.96
C GLY A 394 -25.62 -21.84 -2.21
N ASP A 395 -26.92 -22.08 -2.13
CA ASP A 395 -27.74 -22.62 -3.23
C ASP A 395 -27.85 -21.69 -4.45
N ASN A 396 -27.55 -20.41 -4.28
CA ASN A 396 -27.44 -19.42 -5.34
C ASN A 396 -26.10 -19.43 -6.09
N ILE A 397 -25.07 -20.08 -5.55
CA ILE A 397 -23.71 -20.06 -6.11
C ILE A 397 -23.58 -21.10 -7.23
N GLU A 398 -22.95 -20.71 -8.34
CA GLU A 398 -22.63 -21.61 -9.44
C GLU A 398 -21.63 -22.68 -8.99
N ASN A 399 -22.00 -23.95 -9.19
CA ASN A 399 -21.21 -25.08 -8.74
C ASN A 399 -20.14 -25.45 -9.76
N ILE A 400 -18.89 -25.61 -9.31
CA ILE A 400 -17.78 -25.98 -10.19
C ILE A 400 -17.90 -27.45 -10.59
N ASN A 401 -18.46 -27.73 -11.76
CA ASN A 401 -18.64 -29.09 -12.29
C ASN A 401 -19.35 -30.04 -11.30
N ASN A 402 -20.32 -29.55 -10.55
CA ASN A 402 -21.05 -30.28 -9.51
C ASN A 402 -20.14 -30.95 -8.44
N LYS A 403 -18.95 -30.39 -8.19
CA LYS A 403 -17.98 -30.94 -7.22
C LYS A 403 -18.27 -30.55 -5.77
N LEU A 404 -19.16 -29.58 -5.53
CA LEU A 404 -19.48 -29.04 -4.20
C LEU A 404 -20.94 -29.33 -3.82
N GLN A 405 -21.26 -29.30 -2.53
CA GLN A 405 -22.64 -29.48 -2.07
C GLN A 405 -23.34 -28.11 -1.98
N ALA A 406 -24.37 -27.89 -2.79
CA ALA A 406 -25.20 -26.70 -2.70
C ALA A 406 -26.25 -26.86 -1.59
N ILE A 407 -26.31 -25.90 -0.66
CA ILE A 407 -27.25 -25.89 0.47
C ILE A 407 -27.80 -24.48 0.65
N LYS A 408 -29.07 -24.38 1.02
CA LYS A 408 -29.63 -23.12 1.50
C LYS A 408 -29.04 -22.76 2.87
N LEU A 409 -28.04 -21.88 2.87
CA LEU A 409 -27.35 -21.45 4.08
C LEU A 409 -28.12 -20.33 4.77
N LYS A 410 -28.37 -20.50 6.08
CA LYS A 410 -28.83 -19.40 6.94
C LYS A 410 -27.61 -18.73 7.56
N VAL A 411 -27.49 -17.42 7.46
CA VAL A 411 -26.40 -16.66 8.10
C VAL A 411 -26.89 -16.07 9.41
N VAL A 412 -26.06 -16.18 10.44
CA VAL A 412 -26.28 -15.58 11.77
C VAL A 412 -25.05 -14.80 12.18
N GLU A 413 -25.21 -13.79 13.02
CA GLU A 413 -24.07 -13.16 13.68
C GLU A 413 -23.65 -14.01 14.87
N ASN A 414 -22.35 -14.27 15.02
CA ASN A 414 -21.81 -14.96 16.19
C ASN A 414 -21.58 -13.98 17.35
N GLU A 415 -21.12 -14.49 18.50
CA GLU A 415 -20.84 -13.68 19.69
C GLU A 415 -19.74 -12.63 19.52
N PHE A 416 -18.92 -12.73 18.48
CA PHE A 416 -17.85 -11.79 18.15
C PHE A 416 -18.25 -10.77 17.08
N GLY A 417 -19.51 -10.76 16.63
CA GLY A 417 -20.01 -9.83 15.61
C GLY A 417 -19.72 -10.23 14.16
N PHE A 418 -19.28 -11.47 13.91
CA PHE A 418 -19.02 -11.96 12.55
C PHE A 418 -20.24 -12.69 11.96
N LYS A 419 -20.49 -12.44 10.67
CA LYS A 419 -21.50 -13.17 9.90
C LYS A 419 -21.02 -14.61 9.65
N MET A 420 -21.76 -15.59 10.14
CA MET A 420 -21.43 -17.01 10.04
C MET A 420 -22.57 -17.77 9.36
N PRO A 421 -22.34 -18.41 8.20
CA PRO A 421 -23.26 -19.40 7.66
C PRO A 421 -23.40 -20.57 8.64
N GLN A 422 -24.63 -20.93 9.01
CA GLN A 422 -24.92 -22.07 9.86
C GLN A 422 -24.75 -23.36 9.05
N THR A 423 -23.84 -24.22 9.49
CA THR A 423 -23.53 -25.52 8.88
C THR A 423 -23.39 -26.60 9.95
N ASP A 424 -23.31 -27.86 9.51
CA ASP A 424 -23.00 -28.98 10.40
C ASP A 424 -21.61 -28.82 11.03
N GLU A 425 -21.39 -29.48 12.17
CA GLU A 425 -20.12 -29.46 12.89
C GLU A 425 -18.97 -29.95 11.99
N GLY A 426 -17.84 -29.24 12.03
CA GLY A 426 -16.65 -29.57 11.24
C GLY A 426 -16.66 -29.05 9.80
N LEU A 427 -17.66 -28.23 9.41
CA LEU A 427 -17.67 -27.46 8.17
C LEU A 427 -17.38 -25.98 8.44
N GLY A 428 -16.56 -25.38 7.59
CA GLY A 428 -16.14 -23.99 7.74
C GLY A 428 -15.17 -23.81 8.91
N CYS A 429 -14.87 -22.55 9.22
CA CYS A 429 -14.01 -22.19 10.32
C CYS A 429 -14.75 -22.23 11.67
N SER A 430 -14.02 -22.64 12.70
CA SER A 430 -14.41 -22.51 14.09
C SER A 430 -13.68 -21.31 14.70
N LEU A 431 -14.45 -20.29 15.05
CA LEU A 431 -13.96 -19.07 15.70
C LEU A 431 -14.03 -19.28 17.22
N ALA A 432 -12.95 -19.80 17.82
CA ALA A 432 -12.88 -20.05 19.26
C ALA A 432 -12.51 -18.81 20.09
N LYS A 433 -12.08 -17.73 19.44
CA LYS A 433 -11.64 -16.47 20.05
C LYS A 433 -11.92 -15.30 19.10
N PRO A 434 -12.06 -14.06 19.61
CA PRO A 434 -12.22 -12.89 18.76
C PRO A 434 -10.96 -12.62 17.93
N ALA A 435 -11.13 -11.92 16.82
CA ALA A 435 -10.03 -11.37 16.04
C ALA A 435 -9.19 -10.42 16.89
N VAL A 436 -7.86 -10.42 16.68
CA VAL A 436 -7.02 -9.32 17.18
C VAL A 436 -7.42 -8.04 16.46
N CYS A 437 -7.38 -6.93 17.18
CA CYS A 437 -7.90 -5.65 16.69
C CYS A 437 -6.92 -4.53 17.03
N ALA A 438 -7.31 -3.31 16.66
CA ALA A 438 -6.56 -2.13 17.02
C ALA A 438 -6.30 -2.08 18.54
N ASP A 439 -7.28 -2.31 19.40
CA ASP A 439 -7.16 -2.05 20.85
C ASP A 439 -6.22 -2.99 21.60
N ASN A 440 -6.01 -4.22 21.10
CA ASN A 440 -5.18 -5.24 21.74
C ASN A 440 -3.84 -5.50 21.03
N THR A 441 -3.48 -4.65 20.07
CA THR A 441 -2.19 -4.72 19.36
C THR A 441 -1.44 -3.39 19.39
N GLY A 442 -0.12 -3.47 19.18
CA GLY A 442 0.77 -2.33 19.30
C GLY A 442 0.86 -1.83 20.73
N VAL A 443 0.89 -0.50 20.88
CA VAL A 443 1.00 0.16 22.18
C VAL A 443 -0.28 0.95 22.52
N ASN A 444 -0.57 1.08 23.82
CA ASN A 444 -1.71 1.87 24.33
C ASN A 444 -1.34 3.32 24.69
N TRP A 445 -0.04 3.61 24.79
CA TRP A 445 0.50 4.90 25.25
C TRP A 445 0.88 5.84 24.10
N TYR A 446 0.76 5.39 22.84
CA TYR A 446 0.98 6.20 21.64
C TYR A 446 -0.31 6.26 20.81
N PRO A 447 -0.72 7.44 20.32
CA PRO A 447 -1.98 7.58 19.61
C PRO A 447 -1.96 6.83 18.27
N LYS A 448 -3.02 6.06 18.02
CA LYS A 448 -3.28 5.44 16.72
C LYS A 448 -3.92 6.49 15.81
N LYS A 449 -3.21 6.91 14.75
CA LYS A 449 -3.64 7.99 13.87
C LYS A 449 -4.65 7.45 12.85
N ALA A 450 -5.74 8.19 12.64
CA ALA A 450 -6.67 7.92 11.54
C ALA A 450 -6.01 8.18 10.17
N LYS A 451 -6.56 7.56 9.11
CA LYS A 451 -6.10 7.72 7.72
C LYS A 451 -5.93 9.21 7.35
N ALA A 452 -4.80 9.54 6.75
CA ALA A 452 -4.28 10.90 6.73
C ALA A 452 -4.95 11.88 5.74
N MET A 453 -5.75 11.46 4.76
CA MET A 453 -6.20 12.36 3.69
C MET A 453 -7.71 12.56 3.64
N GLN A 454 -8.19 13.69 4.17
CA GLN A 454 -9.60 14.08 4.20
C GLN A 454 -9.77 15.55 3.79
N PHE A 455 -10.61 15.80 2.78
CA PHE A 455 -11.10 17.13 2.44
C PHE A 455 -12.25 17.52 3.38
N ASP A 456 -12.56 18.82 3.47
CA ASP A 456 -13.81 19.33 4.05
C ASP A 456 -14.00 18.98 5.55
N THR A 457 -12.90 18.86 6.30
CA THR A 457 -12.91 18.52 7.73
C THR A 457 -12.45 19.65 8.64
N GLY A 458 -11.90 20.71 8.04
CA GLY A 458 -11.46 21.91 8.72
C GLY A 458 -12.54 22.99 8.76
N ARG A 459 -12.11 24.23 8.94
CA ARG A 459 -13.00 25.39 8.97
C ARG A 459 -13.21 25.98 7.57
N THR A 460 -14.32 26.68 7.39
CA THR A 460 -14.56 27.49 6.20
C THR A 460 -14.01 28.91 6.40
N ILE A 461 -13.26 29.41 5.43
CA ILE A 461 -12.63 30.73 5.40
C ILE A 461 -13.17 31.47 4.17
N ALA A 462 -13.85 32.60 4.39
CA ALA A 462 -14.31 33.44 3.29
C ALA A 462 -13.12 34.21 2.68
N VAL A 463 -13.03 34.20 1.34
CA VAL A 463 -11.96 34.89 0.61
C VAL A 463 -12.61 35.85 -0.40
N LYS A 464 -12.21 37.12 -0.33
CA LYS A 464 -12.69 38.16 -1.25
C LYS A 464 -11.83 38.24 -2.52
N PRO A 465 -12.39 38.71 -3.65
CA PRO A 465 -11.61 38.96 -4.86
C PRO A 465 -10.52 40.00 -4.61
N GLY A 466 -9.49 39.96 -5.44
CA GLY A 466 -8.34 40.85 -5.31
C GLY A 466 -7.02 40.18 -5.64
N GLN A 467 -5.96 40.99 -5.60
CA GLN A 467 -4.62 40.52 -5.85
C GLN A 467 -4.11 39.73 -4.64
N ASN A 468 -3.65 38.49 -4.87
CA ASN A 468 -3.07 37.58 -3.86
C ASN A 468 -3.94 37.23 -2.65
N THR A 469 -5.20 37.61 -2.61
CA THR A 469 -6.10 37.28 -1.48
C THR A 469 -6.23 35.77 -1.27
N LEU A 470 -6.34 35.01 -2.37
CA LEU A 470 -6.35 33.55 -2.33
C LEU A 470 -5.02 32.96 -1.89
N PHE A 471 -3.89 33.51 -2.37
CA PHE A 471 -2.55 33.09 -1.93
C PHE A 471 -2.38 33.26 -0.41
N GLU A 472 -2.80 34.37 0.16
CA GLU A 472 -2.73 34.63 1.61
C GLU A 472 -3.65 33.70 2.41
N ALA A 473 -4.84 33.41 1.87
CA ALA A 473 -5.76 32.45 2.47
C ALA A 473 -5.19 31.03 2.49
N ILE A 474 -4.53 30.59 1.40
CA ILE A 474 -3.84 29.29 1.33
C ILE A 474 -2.66 29.25 2.30
N ALA A 475 -1.87 30.32 2.38
CA ALA A 475 -0.72 30.37 3.29
C ALA A 475 -1.12 30.32 4.79
N SER A 476 -2.37 30.63 5.12
CA SER A 476 -2.91 30.61 6.48
C SER A 476 -3.92 29.48 6.75
N SER A 477 -4.19 28.63 5.76
CA SER A 477 -5.10 27.50 5.90
C SER A 477 -4.42 26.30 6.57
N HIS A 478 -5.26 25.43 7.13
CA HIS A 478 -4.83 24.18 7.73
C HIS A 478 -5.46 22.99 7.00
N LYS A 479 -4.93 21.79 7.28
CA LYS A 479 -5.43 20.53 6.75
C LYS A 479 -6.96 20.42 6.87
N GLY A 480 -7.62 20.24 5.72
CA GLY A 480 -9.06 20.03 5.62
C GLY A 480 -9.88 21.33 5.52
N ASP A 481 -9.26 22.50 5.62
CA ASP A 481 -9.96 23.79 5.51
C ASP A 481 -10.61 23.98 4.13
N ILE A 482 -11.62 24.83 4.09
CA ILE A 482 -12.40 25.19 2.91
C ILE A 482 -12.25 26.70 2.66
N LEU A 483 -11.65 27.09 1.55
CA LEU A 483 -11.59 28.47 1.09
C LEU A 483 -12.82 28.77 0.21
N SER A 484 -13.75 29.53 0.76
CA SER A 484 -15.00 29.91 0.12
C SER A 484 -14.86 31.27 -0.54
N LEU A 485 -14.77 31.31 -1.87
CA LEU A 485 -14.68 32.53 -2.67
C LEU A 485 -16.03 33.28 -2.59
N SER A 486 -16.05 34.39 -1.86
CA SER A 486 -17.28 34.97 -1.30
C SER A 486 -18.01 35.93 -2.22
N GLU A 487 -17.35 36.40 -3.28
CA GLU A 487 -17.90 37.39 -4.22
C GLU A 487 -17.42 37.05 -5.64
N SER A 488 -18.24 37.38 -6.65
CA SER A 488 -17.86 37.30 -8.06
C SER A 488 -16.77 38.33 -8.36
N GLY A 489 -15.88 38.00 -9.29
CA GLY A 489 -14.78 38.88 -9.69
C GLY A 489 -13.46 38.14 -9.80
N ASP A 490 -12.41 38.91 -10.09
CA ASP A 490 -11.08 38.38 -10.34
C ASP A 490 -10.29 38.14 -9.04
N TYR A 491 -9.73 36.95 -8.93
CA TYR A 491 -8.76 36.55 -7.92
C TYR A 491 -7.42 36.39 -8.63
N LEU A 492 -6.66 37.49 -8.72
CA LEU A 492 -5.42 37.56 -9.50
C LEU A 492 -4.20 37.22 -8.66
N MET A 493 -3.49 36.16 -9.02
CA MET A 493 -2.28 35.72 -8.33
C MET A 493 -1.03 36.13 -9.10
N ASN A 494 -0.04 36.69 -8.42
CA ASN A 494 1.29 36.93 -9.01
C ASN A 494 2.38 36.00 -8.44
N LYS A 495 1.97 35.00 -7.67
CA LYS A 495 2.80 33.97 -7.05
C LYS A 495 2.18 32.60 -7.26
N SER A 496 3.02 31.58 -7.36
CA SER A 496 2.57 30.19 -7.25
C SER A 496 2.01 29.91 -5.86
N MET A 497 0.89 29.19 -5.80
CA MET A 497 0.25 28.76 -4.57
C MET A 497 0.69 27.33 -4.25
N ILE A 498 1.52 27.17 -3.22
CA ILE A 498 1.97 25.85 -2.77
C ILE A 498 0.85 25.21 -1.94
N ILE A 499 0.49 23.97 -2.29
CA ILE A 499 -0.48 23.16 -1.56
C ILE A 499 0.29 22.02 -0.88
N ASP A 500 0.42 22.06 0.44
CA ASP A 500 1.17 21.09 1.27
C ASP A 500 0.27 20.34 2.28
N HIS A 501 -1.03 20.61 2.23
CA HIS A 501 -2.08 19.90 2.98
C HIS A 501 -3.34 19.72 2.11
N PRO A 502 -4.27 18.81 2.47
CA PRO A 502 -5.59 18.74 1.84
C PRO A 502 -6.33 20.06 1.99
N LEU A 503 -6.73 20.66 0.87
CA LEU A 503 -7.39 21.95 0.82
C LEU A 503 -8.52 21.95 -0.22
N THR A 504 -9.63 22.61 0.13
CA THR A 504 -10.78 22.78 -0.76
C THR A 504 -10.95 24.26 -1.10
N ILE A 505 -11.10 24.61 -2.37
CA ILE A 505 -11.37 25.97 -2.86
C ILE A 505 -12.68 25.92 -3.65
N ILE A 506 -13.68 26.67 -3.20
CA ILE A 506 -15.03 26.60 -3.75
C ILE A 506 -15.60 28.00 -3.97
N SER A 507 -16.49 28.15 -4.95
CA SER A 507 -17.41 29.29 -4.94
C SER A 507 -18.36 29.18 -3.74
N ALA A 508 -18.67 30.31 -3.09
CA ALA A 508 -19.55 30.32 -1.92
C ALA A 508 -20.98 29.87 -2.24
N ASN A 509 -21.45 30.03 -3.49
CA ASN A 509 -22.70 29.46 -4.00
C ASN A 509 -22.72 29.51 -5.54
N GLU A 510 -23.80 28.99 -6.15
CA GLU A 510 -23.95 28.92 -7.60
C GLU A 510 -24.10 30.29 -8.30
N ASP A 511 -24.59 31.32 -7.60
CA ASP A 511 -24.76 32.67 -8.13
C ASP A 511 -23.42 33.44 -8.18
N ILE A 512 -22.46 33.04 -7.34
CA ILE A 512 -21.13 33.62 -7.29
C ILE A 512 -20.25 32.94 -8.34
N LYS A 513 -19.69 33.76 -9.23
CA LYS A 513 -18.85 33.33 -10.37
C LYS A 513 -17.44 33.90 -10.19
N PRO A 514 -16.60 33.30 -9.33
CA PRO A 514 -15.23 33.76 -9.13
C PRO A 514 -14.35 33.32 -10.30
N VAL A 515 -13.44 34.19 -10.72
CA VAL A 515 -12.49 33.91 -11.80
C VAL A 515 -11.08 33.96 -11.23
N ILE A 516 -10.39 32.82 -11.22
CA ILE A 516 -8.99 32.74 -10.78
C ILE A 516 -8.07 32.96 -11.97
N LYS A 517 -7.12 33.88 -11.82
CA LYS A 517 -6.12 34.25 -12.83
C LYS A 517 -4.73 34.21 -12.19
N SER A 518 -3.69 33.94 -12.97
CA SER A 518 -2.32 33.87 -12.44
C SER A 518 -1.29 34.33 -13.46
N ASN A 519 -0.35 35.19 -13.02
CA ASN A 519 0.87 35.54 -13.76
C ASN A 519 2.04 34.57 -13.50
N SER A 520 1.86 33.57 -12.64
CA SER A 520 2.87 32.53 -12.41
C SER A 520 2.77 31.40 -13.45
N ALA A 521 3.91 30.85 -13.85
CA ALA A 521 4.01 29.73 -14.78
C ALA A 521 3.32 28.46 -14.25
N HIS A 522 3.28 28.27 -12.93
CA HIS A 522 2.52 27.21 -12.27
C HIS A 522 1.60 27.84 -11.22
N MET A 523 0.29 27.85 -11.46
CA MET A 523 -0.66 28.55 -10.58
C MET A 523 -0.78 27.84 -9.21
N PHE A 524 -1.07 26.54 -9.20
CA PHE A 524 -1.07 25.69 -8.00
C PHE A 524 0.05 24.65 -8.09
N VAL A 525 0.80 24.45 -7.00
CA VAL A 525 1.86 23.44 -6.91
C VAL A 525 1.57 22.48 -5.75
N LEU A 526 1.16 21.25 -6.08
CA LEU A 526 0.96 20.17 -5.11
C LEU A 526 2.31 19.66 -4.61
N SER A 527 2.56 19.78 -3.31
CA SER A 527 3.78 19.33 -2.63
C SER A 527 3.47 18.18 -1.65
N ASN A 528 4.48 17.64 -0.96
CA ASN A 528 4.27 16.54 -0.01
C ASN A 528 3.22 16.91 1.05
N GLY A 529 2.17 16.08 1.17
CA GLY A 529 1.02 16.33 2.05
C GLY A 529 -0.15 17.05 1.35
N GLY A 530 0.10 17.69 0.21
CA GLY A 530 -0.88 18.45 -0.55
C GLY A 530 -1.94 17.59 -1.22
N SER A 531 -3.18 18.08 -1.25
CA SER A 531 -4.26 17.57 -2.08
C SER A 531 -5.24 18.71 -2.34
N LEU A 532 -5.82 18.79 -3.53
CA LEU A 532 -6.61 19.95 -3.94
C LEU A 532 -7.98 19.53 -4.44
N LYS A 533 -9.01 20.18 -3.91
CA LYS A 533 -10.38 20.14 -4.44
C LYS A 533 -10.77 21.53 -4.91
N LEU A 534 -11.18 21.64 -6.17
CA LEU A 534 -11.69 22.86 -6.80
C LEU A 534 -13.16 22.62 -7.16
N LYS A 535 -14.05 23.54 -6.76
CA LYS A 535 -15.48 23.41 -7.09
C LYS A 535 -16.17 24.73 -7.46
N GLY A 536 -16.89 24.73 -8.59
CA GLY A 536 -17.78 25.84 -8.93
C GLY A 536 -17.06 27.12 -9.32
N ILE A 537 -15.81 27.04 -9.80
CA ILE A 537 -14.97 28.20 -10.11
C ILE A 537 -14.62 28.26 -11.60
N GLU A 538 -14.30 29.46 -12.09
CA GLU A 538 -13.67 29.65 -13.39
C GLU A 538 -12.16 29.87 -13.23
N ILE A 539 -11.36 29.24 -14.07
CA ILE A 539 -9.93 29.45 -14.19
C ILE A 539 -9.65 29.97 -15.60
N ASN A 540 -9.03 31.15 -15.68
CA ASN A 540 -8.74 31.80 -16.96
C ASN A 540 -7.23 32.04 -17.10
N GLY A 541 -6.64 31.49 -18.18
CA GLY A 541 -5.20 31.53 -18.42
C GLY A 541 -4.68 32.78 -19.13
N ASN A 542 -5.53 33.76 -19.47
CA ASN A 542 -5.13 34.97 -20.21
C ASN A 542 -4.02 35.79 -19.53
N GLU A 543 -3.92 35.69 -18.20
CA GLU A 543 -2.90 36.38 -17.40
C GLU A 543 -1.59 35.56 -17.27
N GLY A 544 -1.55 34.35 -17.85
CA GLY A 544 -0.38 33.47 -17.81
C GLY A 544 0.86 34.13 -18.42
N PRO A 545 2.06 33.77 -17.96
CA PRO A 545 3.28 34.34 -18.51
C PRO A 545 3.47 33.90 -19.97
N ASN A 546 4.03 34.79 -20.78
CA ASN A 546 4.39 34.52 -22.17
C ASN A 546 5.67 33.66 -22.25
N HIS A 547 5.56 32.40 -21.81
CA HIS A 547 6.61 31.40 -21.81
C HIS A 547 6.00 30.00 -22.01
N PRO A 548 6.63 29.11 -22.80
CA PRO A 548 6.10 27.76 -23.01
C PRO A 548 6.15 26.89 -21.75
N GLY A 549 5.26 25.90 -21.68
CA GLY A 549 5.32 24.86 -20.63
C GLY A 549 4.67 25.25 -19.29
N ASN A 550 3.85 26.30 -19.29
CA ASN A 550 3.02 26.73 -18.17
C ASN A 550 2.04 25.63 -17.74
N SER A 551 1.56 25.69 -16.50
CA SER A 551 0.42 24.90 -16.08
C SER A 551 -0.47 25.57 -15.03
N ILE A 552 -1.75 25.19 -15.00
CA ILE A 552 -2.65 25.62 -13.92
C ILE A 552 -2.30 24.86 -12.63
N ILE A 553 -2.15 23.55 -12.71
CA ILE A 553 -1.78 22.71 -11.58
C ILE A 553 -0.49 22.00 -11.96
N SER A 554 0.45 21.93 -11.03
CA SER A 554 1.57 21.01 -11.12
C SER A 554 1.78 20.23 -9.83
N THR A 555 2.44 19.08 -9.92
CA THR A 555 3.10 18.51 -8.73
C THR A 555 4.45 19.16 -8.53
N SER A 556 5.05 18.93 -7.36
CA SER A 556 6.47 19.19 -7.11
C SER A 556 7.33 18.56 -8.20
N ASP A 557 8.35 19.31 -8.66
CA ASP A 557 9.40 18.83 -9.57
C ASP A 557 10.40 17.89 -8.89
N ARG A 558 10.36 17.82 -7.56
CA ARG A 558 11.04 16.84 -6.70
C ARG A 558 10.11 15.69 -6.32
N SER A 559 10.69 14.56 -5.92
CA SER A 559 9.91 13.39 -5.47
C SER A 559 8.95 13.73 -4.34
N MET A 560 7.75 13.15 -4.43
CA MET A 560 6.75 13.18 -3.38
C MET A 560 6.58 11.79 -2.78
N ASN A 561 6.85 11.66 -1.49
CA ASN A 561 6.57 10.43 -0.75
C ASN A 561 5.14 10.41 -0.20
N CYS A 562 4.38 11.50 -0.23
CA CYS A 562 2.94 11.46 0.03
C CYS A 562 2.20 11.25 -1.29
N ASN A 563 1.22 10.35 -1.31
CA ASN A 563 0.23 10.37 -2.38
C ASN A 563 -0.64 11.63 -2.27
N TYR A 564 -1.28 12.04 -3.37
CA TYR A 564 -2.18 13.19 -3.40
C TYR A 564 -3.52 12.85 -4.05
N LYS A 565 -4.52 13.72 -3.86
CA LYS A 565 -5.78 13.71 -4.61
C LYS A 565 -5.99 15.05 -5.30
N LEU A 566 -6.55 14.98 -6.50
CA LEU A 566 -7.03 16.15 -7.25
C LEU A 566 -8.52 15.94 -7.57
N ARG A 567 -9.36 16.91 -7.21
CA ARG A 567 -10.78 16.93 -7.57
C ARG A 567 -11.12 18.27 -8.22
N VAL A 568 -11.75 18.23 -9.38
CA VAL A 568 -12.16 19.40 -10.15
C VAL A 568 -13.62 19.18 -10.54
N GLU A 569 -14.52 19.92 -9.91
CA GLU A 569 -15.96 19.68 -9.98
C GLU A 569 -16.69 20.97 -10.37
N ASP A 570 -17.60 20.92 -11.33
CA ASP A 570 -18.44 22.07 -11.70
C ASP A 570 -17.60 23.32 -12.10
N CYS A 571 -16.42 23.11 -12.70
CA CYS A 571 -15.48 24.18 -13.04
C CYS A 571 -15.46 24.49 -14.54
N ARG A 572 -15.08 25.73 -14.87
CA ARG A 572 -14.70 26.13 -16.23
C ARG A 572 -13.22 26.45 -16.28
N VAL A 573 -12.50 25.92 -17.26
CA VAL A 573 -11.09 26.21 -17.50
C VAL A 573 -10.94 26.67 -18.95
N SER A 574 -10.42 27.88 -19.15
CA SER A 574 -10.35 28.46 -20.49
C SER A 574 -9.10 29.29 -20.74
N ASN A 575 -8.74 29.40 -22.03
CA ASN A 575 -7.69 30.27 -22.56
C ASN A 575 -6.32 29.99 -21.94
N LEU A 576 -5.95 28.71 -21.95
CA LEU A 576 -4.59 28.26 -21.66
C LEU A 576 -3.81 28.24 -22.97
N ASP A 577 -3.71 29.38 -23.65
CA ASP A 577 -3.21 29.49 -25.02
C ASP A 577 -2.40 30.77 -25.29
N VAL A 578 -2.01 31.49 -24.22
CA VAL A 578 -1.11 32.65 -24.31
C VAL A 578 0.26 32.29 -24.92
N GLU A 579 0.68 31.03 -24.79
CA GLU A 579 1.86 30.44 -25.41
C GLU A 579 1.63 28.94 -25.64
N GLN A 580 2.52 28.30 -26.40
CA GLN A 580 2.48 26.85 -26.64
C GLN A 580 2.69 26.03 -25.36
N SER A 581 2.13 24.81 -25.33
CA SER A 581 2.32 23.84 -24.24
C SER A 581 1.87 24.35 -22.87
N PHE A 582 0.76 25.09 -22.80
CA PHE A 582 0.15 25.47 -21.53
C PHE A 582 -0.81 24.36 -21.07
N ASP A 583 -0.34 23.55 -20.14
CA ASP A 583 -1.06 22.38 -19.63
C ASP A 583 -2.09 22.76 -18.55
N PHE A 584 -3.17 22.00 -18.41
CA PHE A 584 -4.01 22.10 -17.22
C PHE A 584 -3.30 21.47 -16.01
N PHE A 585 -2.95 20.18 -16.11
CA PHE A 585 -2.30 19.45 -15.04
C PHE A 585 -0.98 18.80 -15.48
N LYS A 586 0.12 19.25 -14.86
CA LYS A 586 1.49 18.82 -15.15
C LYS A 586 2.09 18.08 -13.97
N ILE A 587 2.40 16.80 -14.15
CA ILE A 587 3.06 16.00 -13.11
C ILE A 587 4.54 15.79 -13.40
N TYR A 588 5.27 15.37 -12.37
CA TYR A 588 6.68 14.99 -12.44
C TYR A 588 6.91 13.56 -11.94
N LYS A 589 8.08 13.01 -12.28
CA LYS A 589 8.50 11.65 -11.90
C LYS A 589 8.53 11.49 -10.38
N ASN A 590 8.25 10.27 -9.90
CA ASN A 590 8.17 9.88 -8.49
C ASN A 590 7.08 10.64 -7.71
N THR A 591 5.98 11.00 -8.37
CA THR A 591 4.75 11.49 -7.76
C THR A 591 3.60 10.53 -8.09
N MET A 592 2.61 10.43 -7.19
CA MET A 592 1.53 9.46 -7.32
C MET A 592 0.22 10.03 -6.79
N ALA A 593 -0.82 10.03 -7.63
CA ALA A 593 -2.16 10.34 -7.21
C ALA A 593 -2.87 9.08 -6.69
N ASP A 594 -3.50 9.18 -5.52
CA ASP A 594 -4.52 8.21 -5.10
C ASP A 594 -5.72 8.29 -6.03
N SER A 595 -6.15 9.50 -6.40
CA SER A 595 -7.22 9.69 -7.37
C SER A 595 -7.18 11.08 -8.00
N ILE A 596 -7.55 11.14 -9.28
CA ILE A 596 -7.83 12.37 -10.01
C ILE A 596 -9.26 12.31 -10.51
N LEU A 597 -10.07 13.31 -10.16
CA LEU A 597 -11.47 13.42 -10.56
C LEU A 597 -11.70 14.74 -11.32
N ILE A 598 -12.27 14.63 -12.51
CA ILE A 598 -12.83 15.75 -13.27
C ILE A 598 -14.31 15.45 -13.51
N ARG A 599 -15.21 16.29 -13.00
CA ARG A 599 -16.66 16.07 -13.09
C ARG A 599 -17.41 17.35 -13.40
N ASN A 600 -18.37 17.31 -14.33
CA ASN A 600 -19.21 18.45 -14.69
C ASN A 600 -18.40 19.68 -15.12
N CYS A 601 -17.28 19.48 -15.82
CA CYS A 601 -16.36 20.55 -16.15
C CYS A 601 -16.38 20.90 -17.64
N GLN A 602 -16.00 22.14 -17.95
CA GLN A 602 -15.83 22.65 -19.31
C GLN A 602 -14.40 23.12 -19.51
N PHE A 603 -13.71 22.59 -20.50
CA PHE A 603 -12.35 22.98 -20.88
C PHE A 603 -12.35 23.52 -22.32
N SER A 604 -11.78 24.71 -22.54
CA SER A 604 -11.73 25.32 -23.87
C SER A 604 -10.46 26.11 -24.15
N ASN A 605 -9.95 26.08 -25.38
CA ASN A 605 -8.79 26.85 -25.83
C ASN A 605 -7.53 26.56 -25.00
N ILE A 606 -6.97 25.36 -25.18
CA ILE A 606 -5.79 24.90 -24.43
C ILE A 606 -4.71 24.49 -25.43
N SER A 607 -3.55 25.15 -25.37
CA SER A 607 -2.42 24.87 -26.25
C SER A 607 -1.58 23.67 -25.81
N GLY A 608 -1.67 23.28 -24.54
CA GLY A 608 -1.04 22.09 -23.97
C GLY A 608 -2.02 20.93 -23.82
N ASN A 609 -1.79 20.14 -22.78
CA ASN A 609 -2.51 18.93 -22.45
C ASN A 609 -3.42 19.14 -21.24
N ILE A 610 -4.49 18.35 -21.12
CA ILE A 610 -5.26 18.33 -19.88
C ILE A 610 -4.48 17.58 -18.79
N MET A 611 -3.98 16.37 -19.09
CA MET A 611 -3.30 15.54 -18.09
C MET A 611 -2.40 14.45 -18.71
N LEU A 612 -1.07 14.59 -18.54
CA LEU A 612 -0.09 13.59 -18.98
C LEU A 612 0.48 12.80 -17.77
N LEU A 613 -0.08 11.62 -17.50
CA LEU A 613 0.28 10.72 -16.40
C LEU A 613 1.25 9.63 -16.88
N ASP A 614 2.34 10.07 -17.50
CA ASP A 614 3.27 9.25 -18.27
C ASP A 614 4.75 9.45 -17.91
N LYS A 615 5.02 9.94 -16.70
CA LYS A 615 6.39 10.32 -16.29
C LYS A 615 7.23 9.14 -15.80
N GLU A 616 6.61 7.97 -15.62
CA GLU A 616 7.26 6.70 -15.29
C GLU A 616 7.48 5.82 -16.54
N ASN A 617 8.23 6.34 -17.50
CA ASN A 617 8.45 5.71 -18.81
C ASN A 617 9.69 4.79 -18.88
N ASP A 618 10.12 4.23 -17.75
CA ASP A 618 11.30 3.35 -17.66
C ASP A 618 10.96 1.85 -17.62
N ASP A 619 9.69 1.49 -17.85
CA ASP A 619 9.17 0.12 -17.97
C ASP A 619 9.40 -0.76 -16.74
N ARG A 620 9.30 -0.16 -15.55
CA ARG A 620 9.48 -0.85 -14.26
C ARG A 620 8.19 -1.15 -13.51
N GLY A 621 7.03 -0.97 -14.16
CA GLY A 621 5.73 -1.13 -13.52
C GLY A 621 5.34 -0.01 -12.55
N ILE A 622 6.08 1.11 -12.57
CA ILE A 622 5.77 2.32 -11.80
C ILE A 622 4.77 3.16 -12.61
N TYR A 623 3.86 3.86 -11.94
CA TYR A 623 2.84 4.70 -12.56
C TYR A 623 2.48 5.90 -11.68
N ASN A 624 1.74 6.87 -12.22
CA ASN A 624 1.52 8.16 -11.57
C ASN A 624 0.11 8.40 -11.01
N ALA A 625 -0.88 7.55 -11.31
CA ALA A 625 -2.23 7.67 -10.75
C ALA A 625 -2.92 6.32 -10.61
N GLU A 626 -3.54 6.09 -9.46
CA GLU A 626 -4.29 4.85 -9.19
C GLU A 626 -5.67 4.90 -9.85
N TYR A 627 -6.46 5.94 -9.60
CA TYR A 627 -7.77 6.13 -10.19
C TYR A 627 -7.83 7.46 -10.95
N VAL A 628 -8.21 7.41 -12.23
CA VAL A 628 -8.51 8.58 -13.05
C VAL A 628 -9.98 8.50 -13.44
N ILE A 629 -10.76 9.49 -13.02
CA ILE A 629 -12.22 9.54 -13.20
C ILE A 629 -12.57 10.82 -13.95
N ILE A 630 -13.22 10.70 -15.11
CA ILE A 630 -13.65 11.82 -15.96
C ILE A 630 -15.12 11.65 -16.31
N GLU A 631 -15.98 12.52 -15.80
CA GLU A 631 -17.43 12.35 -15.88
C GLU A 631 -18.13 13.63 -16.32
N HIS A 632 -19.16 13.50 -17.15
CA HIS A 632 -20.09 14.61 -17.46
C HIS A 632 -19.41 15.90 -17.92
N SER A 633 -18.31 15.79 -18.68
CA SER A 633 -17.42 16.92 -18.99
C SER A 633 -17.23 17.14 -20.48
N GLU A 634 -16.97 18.39 -20.86
CA GLU A 634 -16.74 18.84 -22.24
C GLU A 634 -15.32 19.38 -22.40
N PHE A 635 -14.64 18.96 -23.48
CA PHE A 635 -13.29 19.36 -23.82
C PHE A 635 -13.28 19.84 -25.27
N LYS A 636 -12.98 21.12 -25.47
CA LYS A 636 -13.07 21.77 -26.78
C LYS A 636 -11.77 22.51 -27.11
N ASP A 637 -11.31 22.39 -28.36
CA ASP A 637 -10.14 23.14 -28.86
C ASP A 637 -8.90 22.94 -27.97
N ILE A 638 -8.53 21.67 -27.78
CA ILE A 638 -7.37 21.24 -27.00
C ILE A 638 -6.30 20.73 -27.97
N GLN A 639 -5.18 21.44 -28.09
CA GLN A 639 -4.13 21.08 -29.05
C GLN A 639 -3.42 19.78 -28.66
N GLY A 640 -3.20 19.57 -27.36
CA GLY A 640 -2.61 18.36 -26.80
C GLY A 640 -3.64 17.28 -26.43
N ALA A 641 -3.21 16.34 -25.61
CA ALA A 641 -4.03 15.21 -25.18
C ALA A 641 -5.00 15.56 -24.04
N LEU A 642 -6.12 14.84 -23.98
CA LEU A 642 -6.96 14.80 -22.77
C LEU A 642 -6.24 14.00 -21.68
N VAL A 643 -5.89 12.75 -21.95
CA VAL A 643 -5.25 11.90 -20.95
C VAL A 643 -4.28 10.92 -21.57
N HIS A 644 -3.04 10.90 -21.07
CA HIS A 644 -2.11 9.80 -21.26
C HIS A 644 -1.92 9.11 -19.91
N LEU A 645 -2.18 7.82 -19.84
CA LEU A 645 -2.05 7.02 -18.62
C LEU A 645 -1.11 5.85 -18.88
N TYR A 646 0.07 5.88 -18.26
CA TYR A 646 1.15 4.94 -18.55
C TYR A 646 1.55 4.10 -17.35
N ARG A 647 1.70 2.80 -17.59
CA ARG A 647 2.38 1.82 -16.73
C ARG A 647 3.09 0.80 -17.62
N GLY A 648 4.37 1.03 -17.90
CA GLY A 648 5.17 0.14 -18.73
C GLY A 648 5.78 -1.06 -17.99
N GLY A 649 6.31 -2.02 -18.75
CA GLY A 649 6.98 -3.22 -18.22
C GLY A 649 6.06 -4.41 -17.96
N THR A 650 6.58 -5.40 -17.25
CA THR A 650 5.91 -6.70 -17.00
C THR A 650 5.66 -6.97 -15.51
N ASP A 651 5.65 -5.94 -14.68
CA ASP A 651 5.27 -6.07 -13.26
C ASP A 651 3.78 -6.42 -13.12
N GLU A 652 3.46 -7.29 -12.15
CA GLU A 652 2.08 -7.72 -11.83
C GLU A 652 1.77 -7.47 -10.33
N SER A 653 2.56 -6.61 -9.68
CA SER A 653 2.56 -6.43 -8.22
C SER A 653 1.63 -5.30 -7.76
N THR A 654 1.04 -4.58 -8.70
CA THR A 654 0.26 -3.36 -8.48
C THR A 654 -1.23 -3.56 -8.81
N PHE A 655 -2.06 -2.57 -8.48
CA PHE A 655 -3.51 -2.63 -8.68
C PHE A 655 -3.95 -1.85 -9.93
N GLY A 656 -3.54 -0.58 -10.03
CA GLY A 656 -3.86 0.30 -11.13
C GLY A 656 -2.76 0.40 -12.21
N PRO A 657 -2.86 1.41 -13.10
CA PRO A 657 -3.91 2.43 -13.11
C PRO A 657 -5.30 1.91 -13.44
N SER A 658 -6.31 2.67 -13.04
CA SER A 658 -7.70 2.56 -13.49
C SER A 658 -8.15 3.86 -14.16
N LEU A 659 -8.82 3.75 -15.31
CA LEU A 659 -9.52 4.85 -15.99
C LEU A 659 -11.02 4.55 -16.00
N HIS A 660 -11.81 5.47 -15.45
CA HIS A 660 -13.27 5.52 -15.60
C HIS A 660 -13.65 6.81 -16.31
N MET A 661 -14.23 6.69 -17.50
CA MET A 661 -14.68 7.83 -18.30
C MET A 661 -16.12 7.60 -18.72
N GLU A 662 -17.00 8.55 -18.38
CA GLU A 662 -18.43 8.43 -18.67
C GLU A 662 -19.05 9.78 -19.08
N THR A 663 -19.91 9.76 -20.08
CA THR A 663 -20.72 10.91 -20.50
C THR A 663 -19.86 12.14 -20.79
N CYS A 664 -18.95 12.03 -21.76
CA CYS A 664 -18.00 13.08 -22.10
C CYS A 664 -18.06 13.45 -23.58
N THR A 665 -17.81 14.73 -23.88
CA THR A 665 -17.72 15.23 -25.27
C THR A 665 -16.36 15.86 -25.52
N LEU A 666 -15.68 15.41 -26.56
CA LEU A 666 -14.41 15.95 -27.05
C LEU A 666 -14.65 16.53 -28.45
N THR A 667 -14.28 17.79 -28.65
CA THR A 667 -14.36 18.47 -29.95
C THR A 667 -13.02 19.13 -30.25
N ASN A 668 -12.40 18.78 -31.38
CA ASN A 668 -11.09 19.32 -31.76
C ASN A 668 -10.02 19.11 -30.68
N VAL A 669 -9.83 17.85 -30.25
CA VAL A 669 -8.85 17.44 -29.24
C VAL A 669 -7.76 16.59 -29.88
N ALA A 670 -6.50 16.98 -29.74
CA ALA A 670 -5.35 16.29 -30.34
C ALA A 670 -5.57 15.97 -31.83
N ASN A 671 -5.91 16.99 -32.63
CA ASN A 671 -6.21 16.81 -34.06
C ASN A 671 -5.02 17.18 -34.97
N GLY A 672 -3.84 17.39 -34.41
CA GLY A 672 -2.62 17.71 -35.17
C GLY A 672 -1.99 16.49 -35.85
N ASP A 673 -1.07 16.74 -36.78
CA ASP A 673 -0.37 15.70 -37.55
C ASP A 673 0.98 15.25 -36.98
N GLY A 674 1.44 15.85 -35.88
CA GLY A 674 2.66 15.43 -35.17
C GLY A 674 2.42 14.29 -34.19
N ASP A 675 3.44 13.45 -33.93
CA ASP A 675 3.37 12.27 -33.04
C ASP A 675 2.87 12.59 -31.61
N ASN A 676 3.11 13.80 -31.11
CA ASN A 676 2.65 14.25 -29.79
C ASN A 676 1.20 14.76 -29.78
N THR A 677 0.57 14.89 -30.95
CA THR A 677 -0.76 15.45 -31.15
C THR A 677 -1.72 14.46 -31.80
N ILE A 678 -1.35 13.18 -31.93
CA ILE A 678 -2.21 12.18 -32.58
C ILE A 678 -3.09 11.38 -31.61
N TRP A 679 -2.87 11.43 -30.29
CA TRP A 679 -3.62 10.65 -29.30
C TRP A 679 -4.39 11.57 -28.36
N ALA A 680 -5.71 11.62 -28.52
CA ALA A 680 -6.58 12.34 -27.58
C ALA A 680 -6.62 11.62 -26.23
N ILE A 681 -6.71 10.28 -26.27
CA ILE A 681 -6.67 9.40 -25.10
C ILE A 681 -5.66 8.29 -25.38
N TYR A 682 -4.69 8.12 -24.50
CA TYR A 682 -3.72 7.03 -24.57
C TYR A 682 -3.66 6.28 -23.25
N THR A 683 -3.85 4.97 -23.31
CA THR A 683 -3.71 4.07 -22.16
C THR A 683 -2.65 3.03 -22.47
N HIS A 684 -1.66 2.88 -21.59
CA HIS A 684 -0.62 1.87 -21.69
C HIS A 684 -0.51 1.11 -20.36
N GLY A 685 -0.79 -0.19 -20.38
CA GLY A 685 -0.70 -1.05 -19.20
C GLY A 685 -1.69 -0.73 -18.07
N VAL A 686 -2.74 0.04 -18.39
CA VAL A 686 -3.90 0.30 -17.51
C VAL A 686 -4.60 -1.02 -17.21
N GLN A 687 -4.89 -1.27 -15.92
CA GLN A 687 -5.39 -2.56 -15.44
C GLN A 687 -6.92 -2.64 -15.46
N VAL A 688 -7.60 -1.48 -15.36
CA VAL A 688 -9.05 -1.37 -15.47
C VAL A 688 -9.37 -0.14 -16.31
N ASN A 689 -10.04 -0.31 -17.44
CA ASN A 689 -10.38 0.78 -18.35
C ASN A 689 -11.86 0.67 -18.74
N HIS A 690 -12.67 1.58 -18.21
CA HIS A 690 -14.09 1.70 -18.50
C HIS A 690 -14.34 3.04 -19.19
N ILE A 691 -14.67 3.00 -20.48
CA ILE A 691 -15.00 4.19 -21.27
C ILE A 691 -16.42 4.00 -21.81
N SER A 692 -17.33 4.89 -21.43
CA SER A 692 -18.72 4.82 -21.82
C SER A 692 -19.29 6.19 -22.22
N LYS A 693 -20.28 6.20 -23.11
CA LYS A 693 -21.03 7.42 -23.49
C LYS A 693 -20.09 8.56 -23.90
N LEU A 694 -19.14 8.25 -24.79
CA LEU A 694 -18.10 9.17 -25.24
C LEU A 694 -18.41 9.66 -26.65
N LYS A 695 -18.51 10.98 -26.82
CA LYS A 695 -18.59 11.62 -28.15
C LYS A 695 -17.23 12.25 -28.50
N MET A 696 -16.68 11.92 -29.66
CA MET A 696 -15.44 12.51 -30.18
C MET A 696 -15.70 13.10 -31.57
N GLU A 697 -15.45 14.40 -31.75
CA GLU A 697 -15.61 15.11 -33.02
C GLU A 697 -14.29 15.78 -33.42
N HIS A 698 -13.78 15.48 -34.62
CA HIS A 698 -12.49 16.02 -35.09
C HIS A 698 -11.34 15.78 -34.10
N CYS A 699 -11.21 14.56 -33.58
CA CYS A 699 -10.25 14.22 -32.54
C CYS A 699 -9.16 13.27 -33.02
N GLY A 700 -8.05 13.25 -32.28
CA GLY A 700 -7.03 12.21 -32.35
C GLY A 700 -7.52 10.82 -31.93
N TYR A 701 -6.63 9.84 -31.94
CA TYR A 701 -6.98 8.46 -31.61
C TYR A 701 -7.37 8.28 -30.13
N LEU A 702 -8.29 7.36 -29.90
CA LEU A 702 -8.34 6.57 -28.67
C LEU A 702 -7.37 5.39 -28.83
N ASN A 703 -6.27 5.38 -28.08
CA ASN A 703 -5.22 4.39 -28.22
C ASN A 703 -5.12 3.50 -26.95
N LEU A 704 -5.31 2.19 -27.14
CA LEU A 704 -5.37 1.18 -26.10
C LEU A 704 -4.19 0.21 -26.24
N HIS A 705 -3.20 0.35 -25.35
CA HIS A 705 -2.08 -0.59 -25.26
C HIS A 705 -2.22 -1.44 -23.99
N MET A 706 -2.85 -2.60 -24.13
CA MET A 706 -3.06 -3.54 -23.03
C MET A 706 -1.81 -4.40 -22.83
N SER A 707 -1.25 -4.40 -21.62
CA SER A 707 -0.08 -5.19 -21.25
C SER A 707 -0.47 -6.43 -20.43
N ASN A 708 0.50 -7.06 -19.75
CA ASN A 708 0.27 -8.14 -18.81
C ASN A 708 -0.68 -7.71 -17.67
N GLY A 709 -1.23 -8.70 -16.96
CA GLY A 709 -2.12 -8.43 -15.83
C GLY A 709 -3.55 -8.92 -15.99
N GLU A 710 -3.92 -9.42 -17.18
CA GLU A 710 -5.32 -9.62 -17.61
C GLU A 710 -6.15 -8.35 -17.39
N PRO A 711 -5.77 -7.23 -18.05
CA PRO A 711 -6.46 -5.96 -17.86
C PRO A 711 -7.92 -6.06 -18.30
N ILE A 712 -8.81 -5.40 -17.57
CA ILE A 712 -10.23 -5.35 -17.89
C ILE A 712 -10.47 -4.06 -18.69
N THR A 713 -10.82 -4.19 -19.97
CA THR A 713 -11.15 -3.03 -20.82
C THR A 713 -12.55 -3.18 -21.41
N SER A 714 -13.41 -2.18 -21.19
CA SER A 714 -14.76 -2.12 -21.75
C SER A 714 -15.05 -0.76 -22.38
N LEU A 715 -15.52 -0.79 -23.61
CA LEU A 715 -15.95 0.36 -24.39
C LEU A 715 -17.46 0.25 -24.64
N SER A 716 -18.24 1.29 -24.35
CA SER A 716 -19.68 1.27 -24.61
C SER A 716 -20.22 2.62 -25.05
N ASP A 717 -21.18 2.63 -25.97
CA ASP A 717 -21.86 3.86 -26.41
C ASP A 717 -20.88 4.98 -26.81
N ILE A 718 -19.89 4.65 -27.66
CA ILE A 718 -18.88 5.60 -28.13
C ILE A 718 -19.23 6.01 -29.56
N ASN A 719 -19.26 7.30 -29.83
CA ASN A 719 -19.51 7.83 -31.17
C ASN A 719 -18.37 8.76 -31.59
N MET A 720 -17.64 8.39 -32.64
CA MET A 720 -16.57 9.18 -33.23
C MET A 720 -16.98 9.71 -34.59
N ILE A 721 -16.91 11.02 -34.79
CA ILE A 721 -17.26 11.73 -36.02
C ILE A 721 -16.02 12.48 -36.50
N ASP A 722 -15.67 12.30 -37.77
CA ASP A 722 -14.49 12.89 -38.43
C ASP A 722 -13.21 12.82 -37.57
N SER A 723 -13.05 11.72 -36.84
CA SER A 723 -11.96 11.52 -35.89
C SER A 723 -11.04 10.40 -36.35
N LYS A 724 -9.78 10.39 -35.89
CA LYS A 724 -8.77 9.42 -36.32
C LYS A 724 -9.14 7.96 -35.98
N GLY A 725 -10.00 7.74 -34.98
CA GLY A 725 -10.59 6.44 -34.65
C GLY A 725 -9.94 5.75 -33.44
N ILE A 726 -10.00 4.42 -33.38
CA ILE A 726 -9.46 3.61 -32.27
C ILE A 726 -8.22 2.84 -32.74
N LYS A 727 -7.16 2.85 -31.93
CA LYS A 727 -5.98 1.97 -32.08
C LYS A 727 -5.88 1.04 -30.88
N TYR A 728 -5.55 -0.23 -31.13
CA TYR A 728 -5.30 -1.21 -30.06
C TYR A 728 -4.23 -2.22 -30.48
N ASN A 729 -3.46 -2.73 -29.51
CA ASN A 729 -2.41 -3.73 -29.76
C ASN A 729 -2.93 -5.18 -29.82
N ASN A 730 -4.07 -5.48 -29.19
CA ASN A 730 -4.73 -6.78 -29.24
C ASN A 730 -6.25 -6.62 -28.99
N LYS A 731 -7.03 -7.70 -29.11
CA LYS A 731 -8.50 -7.69 -28.97
C LYS A 731 -9.01 -8.07 -27.56
N SER A 732 -8.21 -7.86 -26.51
CA SER A 732 -8.60 -8.22 -25.13
C SER A 732 -9.48 -7.16 -24.47
N PHE A 733 -10.51 -6.69 -25.18
CA PHE A 733 -11.48 -5.72 -24.69
C PHE A 733 -12.88 -6.08 -25.17
N THR A 734 -13.89 -5.54 -24.48
CA THR A 734 -15.29 -5.61 -24.90
C THR A 734 -15.70 -4.28 -25.51
N ALA A 735 -16.50 -4.32 -26.58
CA ALA A 735 -17.06 -3.14 -27.22
C ALA A 735 -18.56 -3.37 -27.50
N SER A 736 -19.39 -2.36 -27.23
CA SER A 736 -20.82 -2.37 -27.53
C SER A 736 -21.27 -0.98 -27.97
N ASN A 737 -22.01 -0.88 -29.07
CA ASN A 737 -22.47 0.40 -29.64
C ASN A 737 -21.30 1.41 -29.86
N VAL A 738 -20.21 0.94 -30.44
CA VAL A 738 -19.03 1.77 -30.74
C VAL A 738 -19.05 2.11 -32.24
N MET A 739 -19.34 3.37 -32.56
CA MET A 739 -19.39 3.89 -33.92
C MET A 739 -18.16 4.74 -34.21
N VAL A 740 -17.46 4.43 -35.29
CA VAL A 740 -16.30 5.17 -35.78
C VAL A 740 -16.56 5.64 -37.21
N ASN A 741 -16.75 6.95 -37.38
CA ASN A 741 -17.01 7.60 -38.67
C ASN A 741 -18.12 6.91 -39.49
N GLY A 742 -19.22 6.55 -38.80
CA GLY A 742 -20.36 5.87 -39.39
C GLY A 742 -20.26 4.35 -39.53
N VAL A 743 -19.18 3.73 -39.05
CA VAL A 743 -18.96 2.27 -39.09
C VAL A 743 -18.93 1.70 -37.66
N GLU A 744 -19.64 0.61 -37.41
CA GLU A 744 -19.62 -0.10 -36.12
C GLU A 744 -18.34 -0.95 -35.97
N LEU A 745 -17.72 -0.93 -34.79
CA LEU A 745 -16.44 -1.61 -34.48
C LEU A 745 -16.58 -3.11 -34.20
#